data_AF-A0A849QLK7-F1
#
_entry.id   AF-A0A849QLK7-F1
#
_cell.length_a   1.000
_cell.length_b   1.000
_cell.length_c   1.000
_cell.angle_alpha   90.00
_cell.angle_beta   90.00
_cell.angle_gamma   90.00
#
_symmetry.space_group_name_H-M   'P 1'
#
loop_
_entity.id
_entity.type
_entity.pdbx_description
1 polymer ?
#
loop_
_entity_poly.entity_id
_entity_poly.type
_entity_poly.pdbx_seq_one_letter_code
_entity_poly.pdbx_strand_id
1 'polypeptide(L)'
;MSKCLRTTEVLCVLFLLSFLFIIYPQSALAQEEDEEFLDLIEYRTFRFFYENTDERGFTIESTAWPIGSSASSGFYLTSIPIAIERGWISYNEGYQLVNTTLNNYYDDPEDPDDFYVESEHGFFPHWFYQETGKWNEVDCFSSIDTAILMAGVLTVRQYFADTEVDNVATKLYENVDWKWMLNGDDVLSMGWEPDKGFLPYTWEGYNEGMLAVLLAMGSPTHPIPEESWDAWTRTYKQVEYQHGNQRYKFVESSSTSLFTYQYPHIWFDFRGKTDKRGVNYFQNSVNATLENRAYCIENQNNHTGYGKNVWGLTASECPLHDSSYGAHGPRQNDDGTIAPTGAGGSIIFTPIESIEALRYIKENYEYGIWGKYGFKDSFNLDIDYFSPTYIGIDQGAILTMVENYRTGLVQNLFMQNGYTKVAMQKAGFTDVDTTPPTITEIKKHGTKVIAKVTDNAGVKSVSLHMSIIITPGQKGSNSRPLRGWVRPTYSEVTEEMNQEGKIYSANLPDDRGSDGSYQQVTSFYLEAIDINGNVVSSRKFKLPMSEEGEVTLLPDTPNESLLVDRFDDCISGTEAGAWHGGSSASKDCVIAFYSSVNRDETGCSMKVRYNVEKKGAYNGAWIRLGNLDLREYDELIFWVKGDEKEGYTTTFKIELNSPKGSGEYIVDGVTNSWKEIAVPLTAFKTSSGASGINWSDVTEFTLVFEDWRAT
;
A
#
# COMPACT_ATOMS: atom_id res chain seq x y z
N MET A 1 9.56 29.60 33.37
CA MET A 1 9.75 28.15 33.15
C MET A 1 8.37 27.57 32.98
N SER A 2 7.92 27.45 31.73
CA SER A 2 6.61 26.90 31.37
C SER A 2 6.70 25.38 31.45
N LYS A 3 5.69 24.74 32.05
CA LYS A 3 5.55 23.28 32.06
C LYS A 3 4.55 22.91 30.96
N CYS A 4 4.91 21.94 30.12
CA CYS A 4 4.00 21.26 29.20
C CYS A 4 3.69 19.89 29.79
N LEU A 5 2.45 19.43 29.67
CA LEU A 5 1.94 18.25 30.37
C LEU A 5 2.54 16.98 29.73
N ARG A 6 3.41 16.28 30.46
CA ARG A 6 3.83 14.90 30.20
C ARG A 6 3.87 14.16 31.53
N THR A 7 3.08 13.10 31.68
CA THR A 7 3.26 12.05 32.71
C THR A 7 4.31 11.09 32.16
N THR A 8 5.43 10.74 32.81
CA THR A 8 5.65 10.32 34.20
C THR A 8 7.16 10.49 34.54
N GLU A 9 7.50 10.59 35.83
CA GLU A 9 8.84 10.82 36.38
C GLU A 9 9.96 9.89 35.87
N VAL A 10 11.19 10.40 35.67
CA VAL A 10 12.43 10.05 36.42
C VAL A 10 13.61 10.93 35.96
N LEU A 11 14.41 11.34 36.96
CA LEU A 11 15.59 12.20 36.94
C LEU A 11 16.62 11.90 35.83
N CYS A 12 17.25 12.97 35.31
CA CYS A 12 18.70 13.18 35.46
C CYS A 12 19.14 14.57 34.96
N VAL A 13 19.64 15.38 35.89
CA VAL A 13 20.52 16.53 35.60
C VAL A 13 21.92 15.96 35.47
N LEU A 14 22.58 16.18 34.32
CA LEU A 14 24.00 16.58 34.21
C LEU A 14 24.41 16.74 32.73
N PHE A 15 24.92 17.94 32.43
CA PHE A 15 25.78 18.34 31.30
C PHE A 15 25.20 18.59 29.89
N LEU A 16 24.79 19.85 29.70
CA LEU A 16 25.35 20.78 28.69
C LEU A 16 26.36 20.16 27.71
N LEU A 17 25.91 19.82 26.48
CA LEU A 17 26.61 20.02 25.20
C LEU A 17 25.80 19.42 24.02
N SER A 18 24.63 19.98 23.72
CA SER A 18 23.93 19.79 22.42
C SER A 18 22.63 20.61 22.36
N PHE A 19 22.71 21.93 22.53
CA PHE A 19 21.62 22.84 22.19
C PHE A 19 21.56 23.00 20.67
N LEU A 20 20.91 22.04 19.99
CA LEU A 20 20.35 22.12 18.64
C LEU A 20 19.81 20.74 18.23
N PHE A 21 18.70 20.31 18.85
CA PHE A 21 17.85 19.29 18.22
C PHE A 21 16.41 19.77 18.35
N ILE A 22 15.88 20.19 17.21
CA ILE A 22 14.45 20.30 16.93
C ILE A 22 13.84 18.94 17.26
N ILE A 23 12.78 18.90 18.05
CA ILE A 23 12.03 17.65 18.32
C ILE A 23 11.31 17.30 17.01
N TYR A 24 11.95 16.49 16.16
CA TYR A 24 11.30 15.86 15.01
C TYR A 24 10.34 14.76 15.52
N PRO A 25 9.08 14.70 15.04
CA PRO A 25 8.12 13.69 15.48
C PRO A 25 8.51 12.28 15.00
N GLN A 26 8.30 11.27 15.84
CA GLN A 26 8.77 9.87 15.68
C GLN A 26 8.21 9.13 14.45
N SER A 27 7.17 9.64 13.84
CA SER A 27 6.52 9.16 12.62
C SER A 27 7.02 9.80 11.34
N ALA A 28 7.25 11.11 11.36
CA ALA A 28 8.09 11.73 10.35
C ALA A 28 9.45 11.04 10.36
N LEU A 29 9.98 10.69 11.55
CA LEU A 29 11.16 9.84 11.67
C LEU A 29 10.94 8.41 11.17
N ALA A 30 9.80 7.73 11.43
CA ALA A 30 9.56 6.38 10.92
C ALA A 30 9.39 6.33 9.39
N GLN A 31 8.66 7.29 8.82
CA GLN A 31 8.52 7.48 7.38
C GLN A 31 9.85 7.90 6.75
N GLU A 32 10.62 8.78 7.40
CA GLU A 32 11.98 9.15 6.98
C GLU A 32 12.94 7.95 7.11
N GLU A 33 12.82 7.12 8.14
CA GLU A 33 13.58 5.88 8.34
C GLU A 33 13.19 4.78 7.33
N ASP A 34 11.93 4.73 6.90
CA ASP A 34 11.45 3.88 5.80
C ASP A 34 11.99 4.41 4.48
N GLU A 35 11.88 5.70 4.20
CA GLU A 35 12.42 6.31 2.98
C GLU A 35 13.95 6.20 2.90
N GLU A 36 14.68 6.43 3.98
CA GLU A 36 16.14 6.23 4.05
C GLU A 36 16.52 4.76 3.88
N PHE A 37 15.75 3.84 4.46
CA PHE A 37 15.99 2.41 4.31
C PHE A 37 15.75 1.92 2.89
N LEU A 38 14.64 2.35 2.28
CA LEU A 38 14.31 2.03 0.89
C LEU A 38 15.33 2.66 -0.07
N ASP A 39 15.74 3.92 0.15
CA ASP A 39 16.79 4.55 -0.65
C ASP A 39 18.12 3.79 -0.55
N LEU A 40 18.48 3.33 0.65
CA LEU A 40 19.66 2.49 0.85
C LEU A 40 19.55 1.16 0.10
N ILE A 41 18.39 0.50 0.14
CA ILE A 41 18.15 -0.73 -0.62
C ILE A 41 18.32 -0.45 -2.11
N GLU A 42 17.60 0.52 -2.65
CA GLU A 42 17.63 0.80 -4.09
C GLU A 42 19.02 1.21 -4.56
N TYR A 43 19.72 2.11 -3.85
CA TYR A 43 21.08 2.53 -4.21
C TYR A 43 22.05 1.34 -4.21
N ARG A 44 21.98 0.49 -3.18
CA ARG A 44 22.85 -0.69 -3.08
C ARG A 44 22.56 -1.69 -4.19
N THR A 45 21.28 -1.94 -4.46
CA THR A 45 20.86 -2.85 -5.52
C THR A 45 21.21 -2.31 -6.91
N PHE A 46 21.05 -1.01 -7.16
CA PHE A 46 21.49 -0.36 -8.40
C PHE A 46 22.99 -0.56 -8.66
N ARG A 47 23.82 -0.51 -7.61
CA ARG A 47 25.27 -0.76 -7.76
C ARG A 47 25.59 -2.15 -8.30
N PHE A 48 24.72 -3.16 -8.12
CA PHE A 48 24.91 -4.45 -8.81
C PHE A 48 24.94 -4.23 -10.32
N PHE A 49 23.94 -3.55 -10.85
CA PHE A 49 23.84 -3.32 -12.29
C PHE A 49 24.94 -2.38 -12.79
N TYR A 50 25.19 -1.29 -12.07
CA TYR A 50 26.19 -0.30 -12.49
C TYR A 50 27.62 -0.86 -12.49
N GLU A 51 27.99 -1.71 -11.51
CA GLU A 51 29.36 -2.22 -11.39
C GLU A 51 29.59 -3.58 -12.05
N ASN A 52 28.53 -4.33 -12.37
CA ASN A 52 28.63 -5.62 -13.05
C ASN A 52 28.03 -5.60 -14.48
N THR A 53 27.94 -4.41 -15.06
CA THR A 53 27.75 -4.22 -16.51
C THR A 53 29.10 -3.84 -17.11
N ASP A 54 29.51 -4.54 -18.17
CA ASP A 54 30.79 -4.27 -18.83
C ASP A 54 30.73 -3.00 -19.70
N GLU A 55 31.87 -2.63 -20.30
CA GLU A 55 31.97 -1.44 -21.16
C GLU A 55 31.10 -1.51 -22.43
N ARG A 56 30.58 -2.68 -22.78
CA ARG A 56 29.67 -2.90 -23.90
C ARG A 56 28.21 -2.75 -23.49
N GLY A 57 27.94 -2.67 -22.19
CA GLY A 57 26.59 -2.54 -21.67
C GLY A 57 25.91 -3.88 -21.37
N PHE A 58 26.66 -4.96 -21.20
CA PHE A 58 26.11 -6.28 -20.87
C PHE A 58 26.24 -6.59 -19.40
N THR A 59 25.13 -6.96 -18.77
CA THR A 59 25.07 -7.25 -17.33
C THR A 59 25.24 -8.74 -17.10
N ILE A 60 25.99 -9.10 -16.06
CA ILE A 60 26.16 -10.50 -15.67
C ILE A 60 24.87 -11.11 -15.10
N GLU A 61 24.71 -12.43 -15.25
CA GLU A 61 23.67 -13.24 -14.61
C GLU A 61 23.78 -13.18 -13.08
N SER A 62 24.95 -13.53 -12.55
CA SER A 62 25.18 -13.54 -11.11
C SER A 62 26.65 -13.33 -10.76
N THR A 63 26.92 -12.92 -9.52
CA THR A 63 28.31 -12.79 -9.05
C THR A 63 29.05 -14.12 -8.90
N ALA A 64 28.33 -15.25 -8.82
CA ALA A 64 28.90 -16.59 -8.77
C ALA A 64 29.23 -17.14 -10.17
N TRP A 65 28.46 -16.72 -11.18
CA TRP A 65 28.67 -17.10 -12.58
C TRP A 65 28.56 -15.86 -13.47
N PRO A 66 29.65 -15.10 -13.64
CA PRO A 66 29.65 -13.81 -14.34
C PRO A 66 29.62 -14.00 -15.87
N ILE A 67 28.51 -14.53 -16.38
CA ILE A 67 28.20 -14.65 -17.81
C ILE A 67 27.15 -13.61 -18.18
N GLY A 68 27.12 -13.10 -19.41
CA GLY A 68 26.11 -12.11 -19.84
C GLY A 68 24.70 -12.71 -19.79
N SER A 69 23.72 -11.92 -19.36
CA SER A 69 22.32 -12.32 -19.20
C SER A 69 21.39 -11.30 -19.83
N SER A 70 20.54 -11.75 -20.77
CA SER A 70 19.61 -10.85 -21.47
C SER A 70 18.56 -10.27 -20.51
N ALA A 71 18.03 -11.08 -19.58
CA ALA A 71 17.11 -10.59 -18.55
C ALA A 71 17.79 -9.57 -17.61
N SER A 72 19.02 -9.85 -17.16
CA SER A 72 19.76 -8.93 -16.29
C SER A 72 20.06 -7.59 -16.99
N SER A 73 20.38 -7.62 -18.28
CA SER A 73 20.49 -6.40 -19.10
C SER A 73 19.17 -5.63 -19.23
N GLY A 74 18.02 -6.32 -19.32
CA GLY A 74 16.70 -5.68 -19.28
C GLY A 74 16.42 -4.93 -17.97
N PHE A 75 16.77 -5.53 -16.85
CA PHE A 75 16.72 -4.87 -15.54
C PHE A 75 17.71 -3.71 -15.42
N TYR A 76 18.93 -3.85 -15.96
CA TYR A 76 19.89 -2.76 -16.02
C TYR A 76 19.35 -1.55 -16.79
N LEU A 77 18.81 -1.76 -18.00
CA LEU A 77 18.19 -0.69 -18.77
C LEU A 77 17.08 0.00 -17.97
N THR A 78 16.21 -0.79 -17.32
CA THR A 78 15.14 -0.26 -16.46
C THR A 78 15.68 0.54 -15.27
N SER A 79 16.83 0.16 -14.72
CA SER A 79 17.46 0.81 -13.56
C SER A 79 18.06 2.18 -13.87
N ILE A 80 18.42 2.47 -15.13
CA ILE A 80 19.10 3.73 -15.49
C ILE A 80 18.20 4.95 -15.24
N PRO A 81 16.92 5.00 -15.71
CA PRO A 81 16.00 6.08 -15.34
C PRO A 81 15.88 6.27 -13.82
N ILE A 82 15.81 5.19 -13.05
CA ILE A 82 15.74 5.23 -11.58
C ILE A 82 16.96 5.96 -11.02
N ALA A 83 18.16 5.56 -11.46
CA ALA A 83 19.41 6.15 -10.99
C ALA A 83 19.56 7.64 -11.35
N ILE A 84 18.99 8.08 -12.47
CA ILE A 84 18.98 9.49 -12.85
C ILE A 84 18.02 10.28 -11.97
N GLU A 85 16.78 9.81 -11.80
CA GLU A 85 15.77 10.49 -10.97
C GLU A 85 16.18 10.53 -9.48
N ARG A 86 16.91 9.51 -9.02
CA ARG A 86 17.51 9.46 -7.68
C ARG A 86 18.82 10.26 -7.55
N GLY A 87 19.36 10.76 -8.66
CA GLY A 87 20.58 11.58 -8.69
C GLY A 87 21.88 10.81 -8.43
N TRP A 88 21.89 9.49 -8.57
CA TRP A 88 23.09 8.66 -8.42
C TRP A 88 24.03 8.76 -9.62
N ILE A 89 23.46 8.98 -10.81
CA ILE A 89 24.19 9.27 -12.05
C ILE A 89 23.56 10.48 -12.75
N SER A 90 24.32 11.11 -13.65
CA SER A 90 23.79 12.22 -14.45
C SER A 90 22.96 11.72 -15.63
N TYR A 91 22.04 12.56 -16.14
CA TYR A 91 21.28 12.25 -17.37
C TYR A 91 22.21 11.90 -18.55
N ASN A 92 23.28 12.67 -18.76
CA ASN A 92 24.22 12.43 -19.87
C ASN A 92 24.97 11.10 -19.71
N GLU A 93 25.34 10.74 -18.49
CA GLU A 93 25.97 9.46 -18.21
C GLU A 93 25.00 8.31 -18.49
N GLY A 94 23.78 8.37 -17.94
CA GLY A 94 22.75 7.36 -18.19
C GLY A 94 22.39 7.24 -19.67
N TYR A 95 22.33 8.35 -20.41
CA TYR A 95 22.13 8.34 -21.86
C TYR A 95 23.25 7.56 -22.58
N GLN A 96 24.53 7.80 -22.23
CA GLN A 96 25.66 7.11 -22.87
C GLN A 96 25.68 5.62 -22.53
N LEU A 97 25.37 5.26 -21.29
CA LEU A 97 25.24 3.86 -20.85
C LEU A 97 24.17 3.13 -21.67
N VAL A 98 22.95 3.68 -21.72
CA VAL A 98 21.84 3.09 -22.49
C VAL A 98 22.16 3.05 -23.98
N ASN A 99 22.67 4.13 -24.55
CA ASN A 99 23.00 4.17 -25.97
C ASN A 99 24.06 3.11 -26.31
N THR A 100 25.06 2.91 -25.46
CA THR A 100 26.08 1.86 -25.66
C THR A 100 25.46 0.47 -25.61
N THR A 101 24.66 0.17 -24.59
CA THR A 101 23.96 -1.11 -24.48
C THR A 101 23.11 -1.40 -25.70
N LEU A 102 22.24 -0.48 -26.11
CA LEU A 102 21.30 -0.73 -27.21
C LEU A 102 22.02 -0.94 -28.54
N ASN A 103 23.05 -0.14 -28.84
CA ASN A 103 23.81 -0.31 -30.08
C ASN A 103 24.58 -1.64 -30.10
N ASN A 104 25.05 -2.15 -28.95
CA ASN A 104 25.74 -3.45 -28.90
C ASN A 104 24.78 -4.65 -28.82
N TYR A 105 23.47 -4.44 -28.70
CA TYR A 105 22.45 -5.48 -28.86
C TYR A 105 21.88 -5.52 -30.29
N TYR A 106 21.93 -4.39 -31.00
CA TYR A 106 21.33 -4.25 -32.32
C TYR A 106 22.33 -4.67 -33.40
N ASP A 107 21.93 -5.63 -34.23
CA ASP A 107 22.63 -6.01 -35.46
C ASP A 107 22.21 -5.02 -36.57
N ASP A 108 23.06 -4.02 -36.85
CA ASP A 108 22.81 -3.02 -37.87
C ASP A 108 23.18 -3.57 -39.26
N PRO A 109 22.19 -3.84 -40.14
CA PRO A 109 22.47 -4.37 -41.47
C PRO A 109 23.29 -3.42 -42.36
N GLU A 110 23.44 -2.14 -41.97
CA GLU A 110 24.26 -1.15 -42.67
C GLU A 110 25.73 -1.14 -42.21
N ASP A 111 26.07 -1.76 -41.07
CA ASP A 111 27.41 -1.83 -40.52
C ASP A 111 27.86 -3.29 -40.25
N PRO A 112 28.43 -3.99 -41.25
CA PRO A 112 28.78 -5.41 -41.13
C PRO A 112 29.95 -5.71 -40.17
N ASP A 113 30.61 -4.68 -39.64
CA ASP A 113 31.71 -4.79 -38.67
C ASP A 113 31.25 -4.39 -37.26
N ASP A 114 29.95 -4.14 -37.05
CA ASP A 114 29.40 -3.78 -35.74
C ASP A 114 29.49 -4.93 -34.73
N PHE A 115 29.43 -4.56 -33.45
CA PHE A 115 29.33 -5.53 -32.37
C PHE A 115 27.85 -5.70 -32.05
N TYR A 116 27.37 -6.94 -32.00
CA TYR A 116 26.00 -7.24 -31.60
C TYR A 116 25.94 -8.49 -30.71
N VAL A 117 24.84 -8.62 -29.94
CA VAL A 117 24.49 -9.88 -29.27
C VAL A 117 23.78 -10.77 -30.28
N GLU A 118 24.30 -11.99 -30.45
CA GLU A 118 23.71 -13.00 -31.32
C GLU A 118 22.23 -13.17 -30.98
N SER A 119 21.38 -13.15 -32.00
CA SER A 119 19.94 -13.36 -31.86
C SER A 119 19.43 -14.23 -33.00
N GLU A 120 18.34 -14.94 -32.73
CA GLU A 120 17.62 -15.73 -33.73
C GLU A 120 16.22 -15.13 -33.87
N HIS A 121 15.86 -14.64 -35.07
CA HIS A 121 14.55 -14.01 -35.31
C HIS A 121 14.21 -12.88 -34.29
N GLY A 122 15.23 -12.16 -33.82
CA GLY A 122 15.12 -11.10 -32.81
C GLY A 122 14.96 -11.60 -31.37
N PHE A 123 15.04 -12.91 -31.12
CA PHE A 123 15.14 -13.48 -29.78
C PHE A 123 16.58 -13.60 -29.35
N PHE A 124 16.88 -13.14 -28.14
CA PHE A 124 18.21 -13.16 -27.55
C PHE A 124 18.39 -14.40 -26.66
N PRO A 125 19.63 -14.89 -26.52
CA PRO A 125 19.93 -16.03 -25.66
C PRO A 125 19.64 -15.70 -24.20
N HIS A 126 19.31 -16.73 -23.42
CA HIS A 126 19.27 -16.62 -21.96
C HIS A 126 20.62 -16.08 -21.44
N TRP A 127 21.71 -16.70 -21.89
CA TRP A 127 23.08 -16.33 -21.52
C TRP A 127 24.05 -16.27 -22.70
N PHE A 128 25.03 -15.37 -22.64
CA PHE A 128 25.99 -15.15 -23.71
C PHE A 128 27.37 -14.71 -23.18
N TYR A 129 28.41 -14.91 -23.99
CA TYR A 129 29.76 -14.43 -23.65
C TYR A 129 29.86 -12.92 -23.89
N GLN A 130 29.99 -12.12 -22.81
CA GLN A 130 30.01 -10.65 -22.89
C GLN A 130 31.07 -10.11 -23.85
N GLU A 131 32.23 -10.76 -23.94
CA GLU A 131 33.33 -10.32 -24.80
C GLU A 131 33.06 -10.46 -26.29
N THR A 132 32.10 -11.31 -26.67
CA THR A 132 31.84 -11.68 -28.06
C THR A 132 30.40 -11.50 -28.50
N GLY A 133 29.46 -11.33 -27.57
CA GLY A 133 28.02 -11.26 -27.86
C GLY A 133 27.41 -12.60 -28.27
N LYS A 134 28.21 -13.67 -28.39
CA LYS A 134 27.76 -14.98 -28.88
C LYS A 134 27.02 -15.76 -27.82
N TRP A 135 26.00 -16.52 -28.24
CA TRP A 135 25.32 -17.47 -27.38
C TRP A 135 26.35 -18.43 -26.77
N ASN A 136 26.20 -18.71 -25.47
CA ASN A 136 27.13 -19.58 -24.75
C ASN A 136 26.87 -21.08 -24.95
N GLU A 137 25.95 -21.44 -25.85
CA GLU A 137 25.50 -22.81 -26.13
C GLU A 137 24.82 -23.50 -24.94
N VAL A 138 24.36 -22.72 -23.94
CA VAL A 138 23.61 -23.19 -22.78
C VAL A 138 22.16 -22.68 -22.86
N ASP A 139 21.24 -23.57 -22.52
CA ASP A 139 19.80 -23.35 -22.50
C ASP A 139 19.20 -23.05 -23.88
N CYS A 140 18.82 -21.80 -24.20
CA CYS A 140 18.15 -21.47 -25.45
C CYS A 140 18.19 -19.98 -25.81
N PHE A 141 17.73 -19.65 -27.02
CA PHE A 141 17.19 -18.33 -27.35
C PHE A 141 15.82 -18.20 -26.68
N SER A 142 15.77 -17.43 -25.60
CA SER A 142 14.67 -17.46 -24.63
C SER A 142 13.65 -16.36 -24.90
N SER A 143 12.38 -16.76 -24.93
CA SER A 143 11.27 -15.83 -25.13
C SER A 143 11.01 -14.92 -23.92
N ILE A 144 11.19 -15.42 -22.69
CA ILE A 144 10.96 -14.63 -21.47
C ILE A 144 12.11 -13.67 -21.19
N ASP A 145 13.36 -14.08 -21.38
CA ASP A 145 14.53 -13.22 -21.23
C ASP A 145 14.53 -12.10 -22.27
N THR A 146 14.15 -12.42 -23.52
CA THR A 146 13.91 -11.41 -24.56
C THR A 146 12.79 -10.46 -24.14
N ALA A 147 11.70 -10.96 -23.55
CA ALA A 147 10.60 -10.11 -23.09
C ALA A 147 11.04 -9.17 -21.95
N ILE A 148 11.84 -9.63 -20.99
CA ILE A 148 12.42 -8.80 -19.92
C ILE A 148 13.37 -7.75 -20.51
N LEU A 149 14.25 -8.15 -21.44
CA LEU A 149 15.13 -7.22 -22.15
C LEU A 149 14.30 -6.14 -22.87
N MET A 150 13.30 -6.54 -23.65
CA MET A 150 12.42 -5.62 -24.38
C MET A 150 11.62 -4.72 -23.44
N ALA A 151 11.26 -5.19 -22.24
CA ALA A 151 10.60 -4.35 -21.26
C ALA A 151 11.51 -3.21 -20.77
N GLY A 152 12.79 -3.49 -20.54
CA GLY A 152 13.82 -2.49 -20.27
C GLY A 152 14.05 -1.53 -21.45
N VAL A 153 14.18 -2.09 -22.66
CA VAL A 153 14.33 -1.32 -23.91
C VAL A 153 13.19 -0.32 -24.10
N LEU A 154 11.93 -0.76 -23.95
CA LEU A 154 10.76 0.12 -24.08
C LEU A 154 10.65 1.15 -22.94
N THR A 155 11.18 0.85 -21.75
CA THR A 155 11.25 1.80 -20.65
C THR A 155 12.22 2.94 -20.98
N VAL A 156 13.45 2.62 -21.41
CA VAL A 156 14.46 3.65 -21.76
C VAL A 156 14.12 4.38 -23.05
N ARG A 157 13.46 3.72 -24.00
CA ARG A 157 12.87 4.35 -25.19
C ARG A 157 11.99 5.53 -24.82
N GLN A 158 11.11 5.33 -23.83
CA GLN A 158 10.19 6.37 -23.38
C GLN A 158 10.90 7.47 -22.56
N TYR A 159 11.90 7.09 -21.75
CA TYR A 159 12.64 8.05 -20.92
C TYR A 159 13.55 8.98 -21.75
N PHE A 160 14.22 8.43 -22.76
CA PHE A 160 15.10 9.16 -23.68
C PHE A 160 14.43 9.40 -25.05
N ALA A 161 13.12 9.70 -25.05
CA ALA A 161 12.36 9.96 -26.26
C ALA A 161 13.01 11.08 -27.13
N ASP A 162 12.78 11.02 -28.44
CA ASP A 162 13.33 11.98 -29.43
C ASP A 162 14.88 11.98 -29.52
N THR A 163 15.54 10.88 -29.14
CA THR A 163 16.99 10.68 -29.27
C THR A 163 17.33 9.38 -30.02
N GLU A 164 18.60 9.08 -30.21
CA GLU A 164 19.01 7.83 -30.87
C GLU A 164 18.59 6.58 -30.09
N VAL A 165 18.47 6.69 -28.77
CA VAL A 165 17.93 5.62 -27.92
C VAL A 165 16.52 5.23 -28.35
N ASP A 166 15.65 6.20 -28.68
CA ASP A 166 14.29 5.91 -29.16
C ASP A 166 14.31 5.13 -30.48
N ASN A 167 15.18 5.55 -31.42
CA ASN A 167 15.32 4.92 -32.73
C ASN A 167 15.78 3.46 -32.61
N VAL A 168 16.90 3.20 -31.92
CA VAL A 168 17.47 1.86 -31.78
C VAL A 168 16.56 0.95 -30.94
N ALA A 169 15.99 1.47 -29.85
CA ALA A 169 15.03 0.72 -29.05
C ALA A 169 13.79 0.30 -29.85
N THR A 170 13.28 1.19 -30.71
CA THR A 170 12.16 0.87 -31.61
C THR A 170 12.54 -0.25 -32.56
N LYS A 171 13.70 -0.16 -33.23
CA LYS A 171 14.19 -1.21 -34.14
C LYS A 171 14.35 -2.57 -33.44
N LEU A 172 14.95 -2.59 -32.25
CA LEU A 172 15.12 -3.81 -31.45
C LEU A 172 13.78 -4.50 -31.18
N TYR A 173 12.79 -3.76 -30.67
CA TYR A 173 11.48 -4.34 -30.35
C TYR A 173 10.69 -4.76 -31.60
N GLU A 174 10.78 -3.99 -32.68
CA GLU A 174 10.11 -4.30 -33.96
C GLU A 174 10.72 -5.50 -34.68
N ASN A 175 11.98 -5.85 -34.41
CA ASN A 175 12.66 -7.00 -34.99
C ASN A 175 12.29 -8.35 -34.33
N VAL A 176 11.67 -8.34 -33.14
CA VAL A 176 11.31 -9.58 -32.44
C VAL A 176 10.13 -10.25 -33.14
N ASP A 177 10.36 -11.42 -33.75
CA ASP A 177 9.34 -12.15 -34.50
C ASP A 177 8.46 -13.03 -33.60
N TRP A 178 7.58 -12.43 -32.81
CA TRP A 178 6.73 -13.18 -31.88
C TRP A 178 5.83 -14.23 -32.55
N LYS A 179 5.49 -14.05 -33.84
CA LYS A 179 4.76 -15.06 -34.62
C LYS A 179 5.59 -16.31 -34.87
N TRP A 180 6.90 -16.16 -35.12
CA TRP A 180 7.81 -17.28 -35.26
C TRP A 180 7.88 -18.10 -33.95
N MET A 181 7.93 -17.43 -32.81
CA MET A 181 7.98 -18.08 -31.49
C MET A 181 6.70 -18.82 -31.08
N LEU A 182 5.56 -18.58 -31.75
CA LEU A 182 4.38 -19.45 -31.60
C LEU A 182 4.62 -20.86 -32.12
N ASN A 183 5.58 -21.06 -33.03
CA ASN A 183 5.83 -22.35 -33.69
C ASN A 183 4.55 -22.97 -34.30
N GLY A 184 3.64 -22.13 -34.80
CA GLY A 184 2.35 -22.55 -35.35
C GLY A 184 1.27 -22.95 -34.32
N ASP A 185 1.52 -22.77 -33.02
CA ASP A 185 0.57 -23.02 -31.93
C ASP A 185 -0.20 -21.75 -31.50
N ASP A 186 -1.11 -21.88 -30.53
CA ASP A 186 -1.87 -20.76 -29.93
C ASP A 186 -1.16 -20.11 -28.73
N VAL A 187 -0.12 -20.77 -28.20
CA VAL A 187 0.75 -20.33 -27.11
C VAL A 187 2.21 -20.17 -27.57
N LEU A 188 2.95 -19.27 -26.93
CA LEU A 188 4.37 -19.06 -27.22
C LEU A 188 5.20 -20.25 -26.73
N SER A 189 6.17 -20.71 -27.52
CA SER A 189 7.23 -21.59 -27.03
C SER A 189 8.09 -20.85 -26.02
N MET A 190 8.64 -21.57 -25.03
CA MET A 190 9.56 -20.97 -24.06
C MET A 190 10.87 -20.54 -24.70
N GLY A 191 11.31 -21.19 -25.77
CA GLY A 191 12.53 -20.83 -26.48
C GLY A 191 12.85 -21.76 -27.64
N TRP A 192 14.01 -21.53 -28.26
CA TRP A 192 14.49 -22.28 -29.41
C TRP A 192 15.99 -22.52 -29.33
N GLU A 193 16.46 -23.66 -29.85
CA GLU A 193 17.87 -24.02 -29.95
C GLU A 193 18.24 -24.39 -31.40
N PRO A 194 19.41 -23.95 -31.93
CA PRO A 194 19.86 -24.24 -33.30
C PRO A 194 19.79 -25.71 -33.71
N ASP A 195 20.25 -26.62 -32.84
CA ASP A 195 20.33 -28.04 -33.16
C ASP A 195 19.08 -28.84 -32.78
N LYS A 196 18.22 -28.29 -31.91
CA LYS A 196 17.04 -29.01 -31.35
C LYS A 196 15.70 -28.46 -31.82
N GLY A 197 15.67 -27.23 -32.34
CA GLY A 197 14.45 -26.52 -32.67
C GLY A 197 13.77 -25.92 -31.43
N PHE A 198 12.45 -25.71 -31.51
CA PHE A 198 11.66 -25.16 -30.41
C PHE A 198 11.62 -26.11 -29.21
N LEU A 199 11.68 -25.52 -28.01
CA LEU A 199 11.55 -26.27 -26.76
C LEU A 199 10.18 -26.95 -26.66
N PRO A 200 10.08 -28.11 -25.98
CA PRO A 200 8.81 -28.82 -25.80
C PRO A 200 7.87 -28.15 -24.80
N TYR A 201 8.31 -27.05 -24.17
CA TYR A 201 7.56 -26.30 -23.16
C TYR A 201 7.03 -25.00 -23.75
N THR A 202 5.83 -24.62 -23.34
CA THR A 202 5.11 -23.44 -23.83
C THR A 202 4.56 -22.61 -22.66
N TRP A 203 4.31 -21.33 -22.91
CA TRP A 203 3.74 -20.42 -21.93
C TRP A 203 2.22 -20.59 -21.82
N GLU A 204 1.82 -21.48 -20.91
CA GLU A 204 0.45 -21.60 -20.41
C GLU A 204 0.36 -21.00 -19.00
N GLY A 205 -0.64 -20.16 -18.74
CA GLY A 205 -0.71 -19.41 -17.49
C GLY A 205 -1.38 -20.17 -16.33
N TYR A 206 -1.24 -19.71 -15.08
CA TYR A 206 -0.60 -18.46 -14.68
C TYR A 206 0.89 -18.65 -14.35
N ASN A 207 1.75 -17.77 -14.86
CA ASN A 207 3.17 -17.64 -14.50
C ASN A 207 3.76 -16.31 -15.04
N GLU A 208 5.08 -16.11 -14.94
CA GLU A 208 5.81 -14.92 -15.41
C GLU A 208 5.71 -14.66 -16.92
N GLY A 209 5.41 -15.70 -17.71
CA GLY A 209 5.25 -15.65 -19.17
C GLY A 209 4.18 -14.65 -19.63
N MET A 210 3.32 -14.16 -18.73
CA MET A 210 2.37 -13.08 -18.98
C MET A 210 3.02 -11.86 -19.63
N LEU A 211 4.26 -11.52 -19.22
CA LEU A 211 5.03 -10.41 -19.79
C LEU A 211 5.29 -10.63 -21.28
N ALA A 212 5.80 -11.82 -21.65
CA ALA A 212 6.10 -12.18 -23.03
C ALA A 212 4.84 -12.21 -23.90
N VAL A 213 3.75 -12.81 -23.39
CA VAL A 213 2.47 -12.87 -24.11
C VAL A 213 1.92 -11.46 -24.38
N LEU A 214 1.92 -10.56 -23.40
CA LEU A 214 1.42 -9.20 -23.60
C LEU A 214 2.31 -8.42 -24.57
N LEU A 215 3.63 -8.46 -24.43
CA LEU A 215 4.54 -7.81 -25.38
C LEU A 215 4.35 -8.36 -26.80
N ALA A 216 4.19 -9.67 -26.96
CA ALA A 216 3.91 -10.30 -28.24
C ALA A 216 2.59 -9.81 -28.87
N MET A 217 1.53 -9.63 -28.06
CA MET A 217 0.25 -9.10 -28.55
C MET A 217 0.35 -7.62 -28.96
N GLY A 218 1.18 -6.85 -28.25
CA GLY A 218 1.43 -5.42 -28.47
C GLY A 218 2.34 -5.11 -29.66
N SER A 219 3.09 -6.09 -30.17
CA SER A 219 4.06 -5.89 -31.26
C SER A 219 3.40 -5.30 -32.52
N PRO A 220 3.98 -4.25 -33.14
CA PRO A 220 3.42 -3.63 -34.33
C PRO A 220 3.74 -4.40 -35.62
N THR A 221 4.82 -5.18 -35.65
CA THR A 221 5.36 -5.87 -36.84
C THR A 221 5.02 -7.35 -36.85
N HIS A 222 5.24 -8.03 -35.72
CA HIS A 222 5.06 -9.47 -35.58
C HIS A 222 4.06 -9.85 -34.46
N PRO A 223 2.83 -9.28 -34.41
CA PRO A 223 1.91 -9.57 -33.31
C PRO A 223 1.39 -11.01 -33.33
N ILE A 224 1.26 -11.61 -32.16
CA ILE A 224 0.45 -12.83 -32.00
C ILE A 224 -1.06 -12.50 -32.05
N PRO A 225 -1.93 -13.46 -32.40
CA PRO A 225 -3.39 -13.26 -32.47
C PRO A 225 -4.02 -12.89 -31.11
N GLU A 226 -5.18 -12.24 -31.11
CA GLU A 226 -5.90 -11.87 -29.88
C GLU A 226 -6.37 -13.12 -29.10
N GLU A 227 -6.62 -14.21 -29.81
CA GLU A 227 -6.98 -15.52 -29.28
C GLU A 227 -5.85 -16.13 -28.42
N SER A 228 -4.59 -15.70 -28.58
CA SER A 228 -3.50 -16.17 -27.71
C SER A 228 -3.72 -15.78 -26.24
N TRP A 229 -4.50 -14.73 -25.93
CA TRP A 229 -4.90 -14.46 -24.54
C TRP A 229 -5.91 -15.49 -24.02
N ASP A 230 -6.78 -16.03 -24.89
CA ASP A 230 -7.66 -17.16 -24.48
C ASP A 230 -6.84 -18.42 -24.18
N ALA A 231 -5.83 -18.68 -25.00
CA ALA A 231 -4.93 -19.82 -24.82
C ALA A 231 -4.10 -19.69 -23.54
N TRP A 232 -3.47 -18.52 -23.31
CA TRP A 232 -2.75 -18.17 -22.09
C TRP A 232 -3.58 -18.42 -20.81
N THR A 233 -4.84 -18.02 -20.83
CA THR A 233 -5.73 -18.11 -19.65
C THR A 233 -6.43 -19.46 -19.50
N ARG A 234 -6.28 -20.39 -20.45
CA ARG A 234 -7.05 -21.65 -20.53
C ARG A 234 -6.78 -22.60 -19.35
N THR A 235 -5.57 -22.55 -18.81
CA THR A 235 -5.06 -23.45 -17.75
C THR A 235 -5.17 -22.85 -16.35
N TYR A 236 -5.80 -21.68 -16.20
CA TYR A 236 -5.93 -21.00 -14.91
C TYR A 236 -6.57 -21.87 -13.85
N LYS A 237 -5.85 -22.07 -12.75
CA LYS A 237 -6.30 -22.80 -11.58
C LYS A 237 -6.68 -21.82 -10.47
N GLN A 238 -7.98 -21.54 -10.36
CA GLN A 238 -8.52 -20.79 -9.23
C GLN A 238 -8.46 -21.63 -7.96
N VAL A 239 -7.84 -21.09 -6.91
CA VAL A 239 -7.68 -21.74 -5.60
C VAL A 239 -8.25 -20.85 -4.49
N GLU A 240 -8.60 -21.47 -3.36
CA GLU A 240 -8.92 -20.79 -2.11
C GLU A 240 -8.19 -21.51 -0.98
N TYR A 241 -7.25 -20.82 -0.34
CA TYR A 241 -6.50 -21.33 0.82
C TYR A 241 -6.99 -20.66 2.09
N GLN A 242 -7.03 -21.40 3.20
CA GLN A 242 -7.40 -20.90 4.51
C GLN A 242 -6.22 -21.01 5.47
N HIS A 243 -5.87 -19.89 6.09
CA HIS A 243 -4.87 -19.83 7.17
C HIS A 243 -5.51 -19.16 8.38
N GLY A 244 -5.65 -19.89 9.49
CA GLY A 244 -6.48 -19.48 10.62
C GLY A 244 -7.90 -19.10 10.20
N ASN A 245 -8.29 -17.84 10.46
CA ASN A 245 -9.61 -17.28 10.10
C ASN A 245 -9.62 -16.53 8.76
N GLN A 246 -8.47 -16.43 8.07
CA GLN A 246 -8.34 -15.71 6.81
C GLN A 246 -8.41 -16.67 5.61
N ARG A 247 -8.99 -16.21 4.51
CA ARG A 247 -9.07 -16.95 3.25
C ARG A 247 -8.48 -16.13 2.11
N TYR A 248 -7.68 -16.77 1.28
CA TYR A 248 -7.00 -16.17 0.14
C TYR A 248 -7.44 -16.86 -1.14
N LYS A 249 -8.06 -16.11 -2.05
CA LYS A 249 -8.56 -16.61 -3.33
C LYS A 249 -7.80 -15.95 -4.48
N PHE A 250 -7.19 -16.75 -5.35
CA PHE A 250 -6.39 -16.28 -6.47
C PHE A 250 -6.25 -17.38 -7.54
N VAL A 251 -5.79 -16.99 -8.73
CA VAL A 251 -5.26 -17.90 -9.75
C VAL A 251 -3.85 -18.27 -9.33
N GLU A 252 -3.65 -19.56 -9.03
CA GLU A 252 -2.37 -20.08 -8.60
C GLU A 252 -1.39 -20.20 -9.77
N SER A 253 -0.16 -19.76 -9.54
CA SER A 253 0.98 -19.95 -10.42
C SER A 253 1.44 -21.41 -10.47
N SER A 254 1.91 -21.87 -11.63
CA SER A 254 2.41 -23.24 -11.82
C SER A 254 3.59 -23.64 -10.92
N SER A 255 4.36 -22.68 -10.41
CA SER A 255 5.48 -22.91 -9.47
C SER A 255 5.16 -22.57 -8.02
N THR A 256 4.01 -21.91 -7.77
CA THR A 256 3.64 -21.21 -6.52
C THR A 256 4.65 -20.15 -6.01
N SER A 257 5.74 -19.91 -6.74
CA SER A 257 6.78 -18.92 -6.42
C SER A 257 6.34 -17.47 -6.66
N LEU A 258 6.77 -16.55 -5.78
CA LEU A 258 6.33 -15.15 -5.86
C LEU A 258 6.77 -14.41 -7.12
N PHE A 259 7.95 -14.67 -7.69
CA PHE A 259 8.44 -13.94 -8.88
C PHE A 259 7.45 -13.95 -10.05
N THR A 260 6.66 -15.02 -10.19
CA THR A 260 5.62 -15.15 -11.21
C THR A 260 4.47 -14.15 -11.09
N TYR A 261 4.23 -13.62 -9.89
CA TYR A 261 3.30 -12.53 -9.62
C TYR A 261 3.97 -11.16 -9.65
N GLN A 262 5.31 -11.10 -9.62
CA GLN A 262 6.08 -9.87 -9.54
C GLN A 262 6.47 -9.36 -10.93
N TYR A 263 7.11 -10.20 -11.76
CA TYR A 263 7.78 -9.73 -12.99
C TYR A 263 6.85 -9.02 -13.97
N PRO A 264 5.64 -9.51 -14.28
CA PRO A 264 4.72 -8.76 -15.15
C PRO A 264 4.35 -7.39 -14.57
N HIS A 265 4.21 -7.28 -13.25
CA HIS A 265 3.82 -6.05 -12.53
C HIS A 265 4.95 -5.02 -12.41
N ILE A 266 6.20 -5.40 -12.70
CA ILE A 266 7.32 -4.45 -12.73
C ILE A 266 7.07 -3.38 -13.79
N TRP A 267 6.59 -3.80 -14.96
CA TRP A 267 6.40 -2.93 -16.11
C TRP A 267 4.93 -2.64 -16.40
N PHE A 268 4.05 -3.65 -16.39
CA PHE A 268 2.61 -3.42 -16.63
C PHE A 268 1.90 -2.97 -15.35
N ASP A 269 1.15 -1.86 -15.44
CA ASP A 269 0.25 -1.44 -14.37
C ASP A 269 -1.12 -2.09 -14.52
N PHE A 270 -1.36 -3.14 -13.72
CA PHE A 270 -2.64 -3.84 -13.65
C PHE A 270 -3.58 -3.29 -12.57
N ARG A 271 -3.22 -2.22 -11.85
CA ARG A 271 -4.07 -1.66 -10.78
C ARG A 271 -5.39 -1.19 -11.37
N GLY A 272 -6.48 -1.63 -10.73
CA GLY A 272 -7.83 -1.29 -11.15
C GLY A 272 -8.15 -1.78 -12.56
N LYS A 273 -7.64 -2.94 -12.99
CA LYS A 273 -7.94 -3.54 -14.30
C LYS A 273 -8.29 -5.03 -14.18
N THR A 274 -9.19 -5.47 -15.05
CA THR A 274 -9.58 -6.87 -15.22
C THR A 274 -9.51 -7.24 -16.69
N ASP A 275 -9.06 -8.44 -17.00
CA ASP A 275 -9.10 -8.97 -18.36
C ASP A 275 -10.49 -9.52 -18.74
N LYS A 276 -10.59 -10.13 -19.92
CA LYS A 276 -11.80 -10.78 -20.42
C LYS A 276 -12.28 -11.97 -19.59
N ARG A 277 -11.42 -12.59 -18.76
CA ARG A 277 -11.78 -13.63 -17.80
C ARG A 277 -12.30 -13.05 -16.48
N GLY A 278 -12.24 -11.72 -16.30
CA GLY A 278 -12.62 -11.04 -15.07
C GLY A 278 -11.58 -11.15 -13.97
N VAL A 279 -10.33 -11.50 -14.29
CA VAL A 279 -9.25 -11.60 -13.29
C VAL A 279 -8.66 -10.22 -13.05
N ASN A 280 -8.74 -9.74 -11.79
CA ASN A 280 -8.00 -8.57 -11.34
C ASN A 280 -6.59 -9.01 -10.91
N TYR A 281 -5.61 -8.85 -11.79
CA TYR A 281 -4.25 -9.35 -11.58
C TYR A 281 -3.53 -8.69 -10.41
N PHE A 282 -3.77 -7.40 -10.14
CA PHE A 282 -3.19 -6.74 -8.97
C PHE A 282 -3.73 -7.34 -7.66
N GLN A 283 -5.06 -7.51 -7.55
CA GLN A 283 -5.64 -8.15 -6.37
C GLN A 283 -5.25 -9.64 -6.28
N ASN A 284 -5.10 -10.32 -7.42
CA ASN A 284 -4.60 -11.68 -7.50
C ASN A 284 -3.22 -11.81 -6.86
N SER A 285 -2.30 -10.92 -7.23
CA SER A 285 -0.94 -10.88 -6.70
C SER A 285 -0.92 -10.48 -5.22
N VAL A 286 -1.76 -9.53 -4.78
CA VAL A 286 -1.94 -9.22 -3.33
C VAL A 286 -2.35 -10.47 -2.54
N ASN A 287 -3.34 -11.22 -3.03
CA ASN A 287 -3.82 -12.42 -2.36
C ASN A 287 -2.77 -13.53 -2.33
N ALA A 288 -2.03 -13.72 -3.44
CA ALA A 288 -0.94 -14.69 -3.51
C ALA A 288 0.23 -14.33 -2.60
N THR A 289 0.63 -13.05 -2.52
CA THR A 289 1.67 -12.57 -1.60
C THR A 289 1.27 -12.76 -0.14
N LEU A 290 0.05 -12.38 0.23
CA LEU A 290 -0.43 -12.56 1.61
C LEU A 290 -0.57 -14.04 1.98
N GLU A 291 -0.97 -14.90 1.04
CA GLU A 291 -1.00 -16.35 1.26
C GLU A 291 0.40 -16.93 1.44
N ASN A 292 1.37 -16.55 0.60
CA ASN A 292 2.77 -16.95 0.75
C ASN A 292 3.32 -16.57 2.14
N ARG A 293 3.04 -15.34 2.59
CA ARG A 293 3.39 -14.89 3.94
C ARG A 293 2.66 -15.70 5.02
N ALA A 294 1.36 -15.94 4.87
CA ALA A 294 0.57 -16.69 5.84
C ALA A 294 1.05 -18.14 5.98
N TYR A 295 1.43 -18.78 4.86
CA TYR A 295 2.04 -20.10 4.84
C TYR A 295 3.36 -20.12 5.64
N CYS A 296 4.25 -19.15 5.44
CA CYS A 296 5.48 -19.02 6.24
C CYS A 296 5.20 -18.76 7.73
N ILE A 297 4.13 -18.02 8.07
CA ILE A 297 3.73 -17.78 9.46
C ILE A 297 3.25 -19.05 10.14
N GLU A 298 2.45 -19.86 9.45
CA GLU A 298 1.98 -21.15 9.99
C GLU A 298 3.10 -22.17 10.12
N ASN A 299 4.07 -22.13 9.20
CA ASN A 299 5.31 -22.90 9.27
C ASN A 299 5.08 -24.40 9.57
N GLN A 300 4.24 -25.06 8.76
CA GLN A 300 3.84 -26.45 9.00
C GLN A 300 5.02 -27.44 9.01
N ASN A 301 6.10 -27.10 8.29
CA ASN A 301 7.33 -27.87 8.21
C ASN A 301 8.33 -27.57 9.36
N ASN A 302 8.02 -26.60 10.22
CA ASN A 302 8.85 -26.15 11.35
C ASN A 302 10.26 -25.66 10.94
N HIS A 303 10.35 -24.96 9.80
CA HIS A 303 11.58 -24.30 9.34
C HIS A 303 12.02 -23.20 10.32
N THR A 304 13.32 -23.08 10.53
CA THR A 304 13.91 -22.16 11.49
C THR A 304 13.73 -20.71 11.03
N GLY A 305 13.22 -19.86 11.92
CA GLY A 305 13.08 -18.42 11.70
C GLY A 305 11.84 -18.00 10.92
N TYR A 306 11.20 -18.89 10.15
CA TYR A 306 9.95 -18.61 9.44
C TYR A 306 8.91 -17.94 10.35
N GLY A 307 8.28 -16.88 9.85
CA GLY A 307 7.32 -16.13 10.64
C GLY A 307 6.91 -14.81 9.99
N LYS A 308 6.27 -13.94 10.78
CA LYS A 308 5.68 -12.68 10.29
C LYS A 308 6.67 -11.74 9.58
N ASN A 309 7.96 -11.85 9.91
CA ASN A 309 9.04 -11.00 9.41
C ASN A 309 10.12 -11.79 8.63
N VAL A 310 9.96 -13.10 8.47
CA VAL A 310 10.86 -13.98 7.72
C VAL A 310 9.97 -14.84 6.83
N TRP A 311 9.71 -14.33 5.64
CA TRP A 311 8.83 -14.89 4.63
C TRP A 311 9.30 -14.44 3.24
N GLY A 312 8.79 -15.10 2.20
CA GLY A 312 9.14 -14.81 0.81
C GLY A 312 9.70 -16.03 0.09
N LEU A 313 8.83 -17.01 -0.18
CA LEU A 313 9.19 -18.18 -0.99
C LEU A 313 9.14 -17.83 -2.46
N THR A 314 10.28 -17.88 -3.12
CA THR A 314 10.42 -17.66 -4.55
C THR A 314 11.66 -18.36 -5.08
N ALA A 315 11.81 -18.43 -6.41
CA ALA A 315 12.96 -19.04 -7.03
C ALA A 315 14.25 -18.31 -6.66
N SER A 316 15.28 -19.06 -6.25
CA SER A 316 16.56 -18.53 -5.77
C SER A 316 17.63 -19.62 -5.65
N GLU A 317 18.88 -19.22 -5.41
CA GLU A 317 19.98 -20.10 -5.03
C GLU A 317 19.64 -20.86 -3.73
N CYS A 318 19.94 -22.15 -3.69
CA CYS A 318 19.77 -22.98 -2.49
C CYS A 318 20.74 -24.16 -2.55
N PRO A 319 21.41 -24.55 -1.46
CA PRO A 319 22.39 -25.63 -1.50
C PRO A 319 21.75 -27.03 -1.47
N LEU A 320 20.42 -27.13 -1.33
CA LEU A 320 19.69 -28.38 -1.13
C LEU A 320 19.20 -29.04 -2.42
N HIS A 321 19.33 -28.35 -3.56
CA HIS A 321 18.96 -28.85 -4.88
C HIS A 321 20.23 -29.19 -5.69
N ASP A 322 20.16 -30.18 -6.59
CA ASP A 322 21.32 -30.63 -7.40
C ASP A 322 21.94 -29.50 -8.24
N SER A 323 21.13 -28.55 -8.70
CA SER A 323 21.54 -27.35 -9.44
C SER A 323 22.04 -26.21 -8.55
N SER A 324 22.02 -26.38 -7.23
CA SER A 324 22.17 -25.30 -6.25
C SER A 324 21.17 -24.15 -6.42
N TYR A 325 19.99 -24.43 -6.99
CA TYR A 325 18.94 -23.46 -7.29
C TYR A 325 17.57 -24.15 -7.26
N GLY A 326 16.55 -23.49 -6.71
CA GLY A 326 15.21 -24.07 -6.52
C GLY A 326 14.10 -23.05 -6.75
N ALA A 327 12.99 -23.48 -7.36
CA ALA A 327 11.77 -22.69 -7.49
C ALA A 327 10.89 -22.88 -6.25
N HIS A 328 11.21 -22.17 -5.16
CA HIS A 328 10.52 -22.31 -3.87
C HIS A 328 9.14 -21.63 -3.89
N GLY A 329 8.15 -22.27 -3.30
CA GLY A 329 6.81 -21.72 -3.16
C GLY A 329 6.00 -22.46 -2.09
N PRO A 330 4.86 -21.90 -1.64
CA PRO A 330 4.00 -22.56 -0.67
C PRO A 330 3.60 -23.95 -1.18
N ARG A 331 3.83 -24.98 -0.35
CA ARG A 331 3.53 -26.40 -0.65
C ARG A 331 4.30 -27.00 -1.84
N GLN A 332 5.20 -26.26 -2.48
CA GLN A 332 5.98 -26.71 -3.64
C GLN A 332 7.43 -26.29 -3.49
N ASN A 333 8.33 -27.27 -3.35
CA ASN A 333 9.77 -27.04 -3.15
C ASN A 333 10.08 -26.11 -1.97
N ASP A 334 9.24 -26.09 -0.93
CA ASP A 334 9.58 -25.44 0.33
C ASP A 334 10.59 -26.30 1.09
N ASP A 335 11.83 -25.85 1.15
CA ASP A 335 12.97 -26.53 1.77
C ASP A 335 13.57 -25.72 2.94
N GLY A 336 12.87 -24.66 3.38
CA GLY A 336 13.35 -23.72 4.40
C GLY A 336 14.13 -22.53 3.85
N THR A 337 14.36 -22.44 2.53
CA THR A 337 15.08 -21.32 1.92
C THR A 337 14.15 -20.11 1.74
N ILE A 338 14.61 -18.93 2.19
CA ILE A 338 13.95 -17.63 2.01
C ILE A 338 14.80 -16.75 1.12
N ALA A 339 14.16 -16.07 0.16
CA ALA A 339 14.81 -15.07 -0.67
C ALA A 339 14.25 -13.68 -0.37
N PRO A 340 15.08 -12.68 -0.02
CA PRO A 340 14.62 -11.31 0.21
C PRO A 340 13.84 -10.70 -0.96
N THR A 341 14.08 -11.14 -2.20
CA THR A 341 13.31 -10.71 -3.37
C THR A 341 11.83 -11.13 -3.30
N GLY A 342 11.49 -12.18 -2.55
CA GLY A 342 10.10 -12.56 -2.29
C GLY A 342 9.32 -11.43 -1.61
N ALA A 343 9.87 -10.86 -0.54
CA ALA A 343 9.27 -9.71 0.15
C ALA A 343 9.49 -8.40 -0.63
N GLY A 344 10.72 -8.12 -1.08
CA GLY A 344 11.08 -6.87 -1.73
C GLY A 344 10.43 -6.68 -3.11
N GLY A 345 10.39 -7.73 -3.93
CA GLY A 345 9.66 -7.74 -5.19
C GLY A 345 8.13 -7.68 -5.02
N SER A 346 7.60 -7.85 -3.81
CA SER A 346 6.15 -7.78 -3.53
C SER A 346 5.70 -6.48 -2.85
N ILE A 347 6.59 -5.50 -2.68
CA ILE A 347 6.33 -4.29 -1.88
C ILE A 347 5.13 -3.46 -2.37
N ILE A 348 4.85 -3.44 -3.68
CA ILE A 348 3.65 -2.73 -4.19
C ILE A 348 2.33 -3.42 -3.79
N PHE A 349 2.38 -4.70 -3.42
CA PHE A 349 1.21 -5.49 -3.03
C PHE A 349 0.98 -5.45 -1.52
N THR A 350 2.06 -5.54 -0.73
CA THR A 350 2.03 -5.64 0.74
C THR A 350 3.11 -4.74 1.36
N PRO A 351 3.01 -3.40 1.23
CA PRO A 351 4.12 -2.51 1.55
C PRO A 351 4.56 -2.59 3.02
N ILE A 352 3.60 -2.62 3.94
CA ILE A 352 3.87 -2.70 5.38
C ILE A 352 4.60 -4.02 5.69
N GLU A 353 4.05 -5.15 5.25
CA GLU A 353 4.60 -6.48 5.52
C GLU A 353 5.96 -6.70 4.87
N SER A 354 6.17 -6.14 3.68
CA SER A 354 7.43 -6.22 2.93
C SER A 354 8.53 -5.39 3.58
N ILE A 355 8.24 -4.13 3.95
CA ILE A 355 9.20 -3.25 4.62
C ILE A 355 9.60 -3.85 5.99
N GLU A 356 8.63 -4.30 6.78
CA GLU A 356 8.89 -4.95 8.07
C GLU A 356 9.78 -6.19 7.93
N ALA A 357 9.55 -7.03 6.91
CA ALA A 357 10.35 -8.22 6.66
C ALA A 357 11.77 -7.88 6.20
N LEU A 358 11.94 -6.99 5.23
CA LEU A 358 13.26 -6.57 4.76
C LEU A 358 14.07 -5.94 5.90
N ARG A 359 13.46 -5.04 6.67
CA ARG A 359 14.10 -4.39 7.83
C ARG A 359 14.54 -5.42 8.85
N TYR A 360 13.65 -6.34 9.23
CA TYR A 360 13.97 -7.40 10.17
C TYR A 360 15.08 -8.33 9.67
N ILE A 361 15.02 -8.77 8.41
CA ILE A 361 16.03 -9.64 7.80
C ILE A 361 17.39 -8.93 7.80
N LYS A 362 17.43 -7.65 7.42
CA LYS A 362 18.67 -6.87 7.46
C LYS A 362 19.19 -6.75 8.89
N GLU A 363 18.37 -6.34 9.86
CA GLU A 363 18.82 -6.09 11.23
C GLU A 363 19.30 -7.35 11.96
N ASN A 364 18.65 -8.50 11.73
CA ASN A 364 18.92 -9.72 12.47
C ASN A 364 19.93 -10.64 11.78
N TYR A 365 20.07 -10.52 10.45
CA TYR A 365 20.93 -11.40 9.66
C TYR A 365 21.96 -10.63 8.81
N GLU A 366 22.21 -9.35 9.13
CA GLU A 366 23.06 -8.43 8.36
C GLU A 366 24.37 -9.07 7.88
N TYR A 367 25.08 -9.74 8.79
CA TYR A 367 26.38 -10.32 8.52
C TYR A 367 26.35 -11.37 7.40
N GLY A 368 25.27 -12.13 7.30
CA GLY A 368 25.09 -13.18 6.28
C GLY A 368 24.46 -12.64 5.00
N ILE A 369 23.31 -11.97 5.14
CA ILE A 369 22.41 -11.67 4.02
C ILE A 369 22.63 -10.29 3.39
N TRP A 370 23.29 -9.34 4.08
CA TRP A 370 23.50 -7.99 3.56
C TRP A 370 24.95 -7.78 3.12
N GLY A 371 25.17 -7.15 1.98
CA GLY A 371 26.51 -6.92 1.46
C GLY A 371 26.65 -5.74 0.50
N LYS A 372 27.62 -5.85 -0.42
CA LYS A 372 28.03 -4.76 -1.31
C LYS A 372 26.85 -4.20 -2.10
N TYR A 373 25.99 -5.09 -2.62
CA TYR A 373 24.88 -4.76 -3.49
C TYR A 373 23.51 -4.90 -2.81
N GLY A 374 23.45 -4.80 -1.48
CA GLY A 374 22.20 -4.91 -0.73
C GLY A 374 21.98 -6.32 -0.21
N PHE A 375 20.75 -6.82 -0.30
CA PHE A 375 20.47 -8.22 0.04
C PHE A 375 21.13 -9.17 -0.95
N LYS A 376 21.75 -10.24 -0.45
CA LYS A 376 22.15 -11.40 -1.23
C LYS A 376 20.93 -12.28 -1.51
N ASP A 377 21.13 -13.24 -2.40
CA ASP A 377 20.05 -13.98 -3.06
C ASP A 377 19.08 -14.68 -2.10
N SER A 378 19.61 -15.42 -1.14
CA SER A 378 18.81 -16.25 -0.24
C SER A 378 19.53 -16.62 1.05
N PHE A 379 18.78 -17.19 1.99
CA PHE A 379 19.31 -17.84 3.18
C PHE A 379 18.40 -18.98 3.64
N ASN A 380 18.98 -19.96 4.34
CA ASN A 380 18.26 -21.08 4.92
C ASN A 380 18.82 -21.35 6.33
N LEU A 381 18.04 -21.03 7.36
CA LEU A 381 18.48 -21.11 8.75
C LEU A 381 18.47 -22.53 9.31
N ASP A 382 17.78 -23.49 8.67
CA ASP A 382 17.79 -24.89 9.11
C ASP A 382 19.18 -25.53 8.95
N ILE A 383 19.96 -25.01 8.01
CA ILE A 383 21.28 -25.52 7.65
C ILE A 383 22.39 -24.47 7.78
N ASP A 384 22.11 -23.35 8.43
CA ASP A 384 23.05 -22.22 8.63
C ASP A 384 23.67 -21.74 7.31
N TYR A 385 22.85 -21.59 6.27
CA TYR A 385 23.26 -21.15 4.94
C TYR A 385 22.83 -19.71 4.67
N PHE A 386 23.76 -18.94 4.11
CA PHE A 386 23.51 -17.66 3.47
C PHE A 386 24.18 -17.68 2.11
N SER A 387 23.43 -17.36 1.06
CA SER A 387 23.99 -17.27 -0.29
C SER A 387 25.16 -16.27 -0.31
N PRO A 388 26.28 -16.60 -0.97
CA PRO A 388 27.36 -15.66 -1.19
C PRO A 388 27.12 -14.75 -2.41
N THR A 389 26.05 -14.98 -3.17
CA THR A 389 25.83 -14.38 -4.51
C THR A 389 24.74 -13.32 -4.54
N TYR A 390 24.68 -12.64 -5.68
CA TYR A 390 23.57 -11.79 -6.12
C TYR A 390 23.21 -12.25 -7.54
N ILE A 391 21.91 -12.38 -7.83
CA ILE A 391 21.39 -12.73 -9.16
C ILE A 391 20.67 -11.51 -9.75
N GLY A 392 20.90 -11.21 -11.03
CA GLY A 392 20.42 -9.98 -11.65
C GLY A 392 18.89 -9.84 -11.68
N ILE A 393 18.16 -10.94 -11.89
CA ILE A 393 16.69 -10.92 -11.90
C ILE A 393 16.08 -10.67 -10.51
N ASP A 394 16.72 -11.18 -9.45
CA ASP A 394 16.28 -11.01 -8.06
C ASP A 394 16.56 -9.58 -7.57
N GLN A 395 17.76 -9.07 -7.88
CA GLN A 395 18.13 -7.68 -7.62
C GLN A 395 17.24 -6.72 -8.43
N GLY A 396 16.95 -7.05 -9.68
CA GLY A 396 16.12 -6.25 -10.58
C GLY A 396 14.70 -6.09 -10.06
N ALA A 397 14.10 -7.19 -9.59
CA ALA A 397 12.78 -7.17 -8.99
C ALA A 397 12.71 -6.31 -7.72
N ILE A 398 13.71 -6.40 -6.82
CA ILE A 398 13.76 -5.55 -5.63
C ILE A 398 13.84 -4.07 -6.02
N LEU A 399 14.81 -3.69 -6.86
CA LEU A 399 15.04 -2.30 -7.22
C LEU A 399 13.80 -1.68 -7.89
N THR A 400 13.26 -2.36 -8.90
CA THR A 400 12.18 -1.80 -9.71
C THR A 400 10.84 -1.76 -8.97
N MET A 401 10.55 -2.73 -8.11
CA MET A 401 9.30 -2.75 -7.35
C MET A 401 9.32 -1.75 -6.18
N VAL A 402 10.48 -1.53 -5.55
CA VAL A 402 10.63 -0.45 -4.56
C VAL A 402 10.43 0.92 -5.23
N GLU A 403 11.01 1.14 -6.40
CA GLU A 403 10.81 2.42 -7.10
C GLU A 403 9.34 2.61 -7.52
N ASN A 404 8.69 1.54 -7.98
CA ASN A 404 7.27 1.60 -8.31
C ASN A 404 6.37 1.86 -7.08
N TYR A 405 6.75 1.38 -5.89
CA TYR A 405 6.07 1.71 -4.65
C TYR A 405 6.27 3.19 -4.29
N ARG A 406 7.50 3.70 -4.40
CA ARG A 406 7.83 5.09 -4.02
C ARG A 406 7.23 6.12 -4.97
N THR A 407 7.30 5.89 -6.29
CA THR A 407 6.95 6.91 -7.31
C THR A 407 6.12 6.38 -8.48
N GLY A 408 6.11 5.06 -8.70
CA GLY A 408 5.51 4.45 -9.89
C GLY A 408 6.29 4.66 -11.18
N LEU A 409 7.55 5.12 -11.12
CA LEU A 409 8.34 5.56 -12.29
C LEU A 409 8.39 4.53 -13.42
N VAL A 410 8.73 3.27 -13.11
CA VAL A 410 8.93 2.22 -14.13
C VAL A 410 7.62 1.93 -14.86
N GLN A 411 6.54 1.70 -14.11
CA GLN A 411 5.21 1.49 -14.67
C GLN A 411 4.75 2.70 -15.50
N ASN A 412 4.95 3.92 -14.99
CA ASN A 412 4.55 5.15 -15.68
C ASN A 412 5.27 5.32 -17.01
N LEU A 413 6.58 5.05 -17.08
CA LEU A 413 7.34 5.10 -18.32
C LEU A 413 6.90 4.00 -19.28
N PHE A 414 6.86 2.75 -18.81
CA PHE A 414 6.54 1.62 -19.66
C PHE A 414 5.12 1.72 -20.26
N MET A 415 4.12 2.10 -19.46
CA MET A 415 2.72 2.21 -19.88
C MET A 415 2.42 3.38 -20.83
N GLN A 416 3.36 4.31 -21.03
CA GLN A 416 3.19 5.38 -22.03
C GLN A 416 3.38 4.88 -23.46
N ASN A 417 4.14 3.79 -23.65
CA ASN A 417 4.36 3.17 -24.96
C ASN A 417 3.03 2.76 -25.63
N GLY A 418 2.89 3.01 -26.94
CA GLY A 418 1.68 2.64 -27.68
C GLY A 418 1.44 1.12 -27.72
N TYR A 419 2.52 0.34 -27.76
CA TYR A 419 2.49 -1.13 -27.85
C TYR A 419 1.83 -1.78 -26.63
N THR A 420 2.08 -1.24 -25.43
CA THR A 420 1.54 -1.77 -24.17
C THR A 420 0.03 -1.52 -24.07
N LYS A 421 -0.44 -0.36 -24.55
CA LYS A 421 -1.88 -0.06 -24.65
C LYS A 421 -2.59 -1.01 -25.60
N VAL A 422 -2.00 -1.28 -26.77
CA VAL A 422 -2.51 -2.25 -27.74
C VAL A 422 -2.54 -3.66 -27.14
N ALA A 423 -1.48 -4.07 -26.46
CA ALA A 423 -1.41 -5.37 -25.77
C ALA A 423 -2.58 -5.55 -24.79
N MET A 424 -2.77 -4.59 -23.88
CA MET A 424 -3.83 -4.64 -22.88
C MET A 424 -5.22 -4.63 -23.54
N GLN A 425 -5.43 -3.82 -24.57
CA GLN A 425 -6.69 -3.79 -25.31
C GLN A 425 -7.01 -5.15 -25.95
N LYS A 426 -6.04 -5.76 -26.64
CA LYS A 426 -6.20 -7.06 -27.29
C LYS A 426 -6.42 -8.20 -26.28
N ALA A 427 -5.78 -8.13 -25.12
CA ALA A 427 -6.04 -9.06 -24.01
C ALA A 427 -7.40 -8.83 -23.33
N GLY A 428 -8.14 -7.78 -23.73
CA GLY A 428 -9.47 -7.48 -23.21
C GLY A 428 -9.43 -6.86 -21.81
N PHE A 429 -8.33 -6.20 -21.44
CA PHE A 429 -8.28 -5.44 -20.20
C PHE A 429 -9.24 -4.27 -20.24
N THR A 430 -10.02 -4.15 -19.19
CA THR A 430 -10.94 -3.05 -18.91
C THR A 430 -10.67 -2.53 -17.52
N ASP A 431 -10.94 -1.25 -17.29
CA ASP A 431 -10.86 -0.70 -15.95
C ASP A 431 -11.89 -1.40 -15.07
N VAL A 432 -11.43 -1.87 -13.91
CA VAL A 432 -12.29 -2.34 -12.83
C VAL A 432 -13.19 -1.18 -12.44
N ASP A 433 -14.43 -1.47 -12.09
CA ASP A 433 -15.29 -0.50 -11.45
C ASP A 433 -14.67 -0.07 -10.11
N THR A 434 -13.89 1.01 -10.16
CA THR A 434 -13.28 1.67 -9.00
C THR A 434 -14.30 2.54 -8.26
N THR A 435 -15.58 2.54 -8.69
CA THR A 435 -16.65 3.15 -7.90
C THR A 435 -16.59 2.55 -6.50
N PRO A 436 -16.44 3.40 -5.46
CA PRO A 436 -16.41 2.94 -4.08
C PRO A 436 -17.57 2.00 -3.82
N PRO A 437 -17.31 0.83 -3.22
CA PRO A 437 -18.38 -0.08 -2.86
C PRO A 437 -19.41 0.62 -2.00
N THR A 438 -20.68 0.41 -2.33
CA THR A 438 -21.80 0.99 -1.60
C THR A 438 -22.48 -0.11 -0.80
N ILE A 439 -23.01 0.26 0.36
CA ILE A 439 -23.85 -0.65 1.13
C ILE A 439 -25.20 -0.75 0.43
N THR A 440 -25.53 -1.93 -0.07
CA THR A 440 -26.77 -2.20 -0.80
C THR A 440 -27.94 -2.53 0.15
N GLU A 441 -27.63 -3.09 1.32
CA GLU A 441 -28.65 -3.54 2.27
C GLU A 441 -28.10 -3.58 3.71
N ILE A 442 -28.95 -3.27 4.70
CA ILE A 442 -28.64 -3.44 6.12
C ILE A 442 -29.83 -3.99 6.89
N LYS A 443 -29.59 -5.00 7.73
CA LYS A 443 -30.59 -5.61 8.61
C LYS A 443 -30.11 -5.68 10.05
N LYS A 444 -31.02 -5.46 11.01
CA LYS A 444 -30.80 -5.77 12.43
C LYS A 444 -31.41 -7.14 12.75
N HIS A 445 -30.64 -8.00 13.40
CA HIS A 445 -31.08 -9.31 13.90
C HIS A 445 -30.70 -9.44 15.38
N GLY A 446 -31.66 -9.20 16.28
CA GLY A 446 -31.40 -9.20 17.73
C GLY A 446 -30.36 -8.15 18.12
N THR A 447 -29.24 -8.60 18.70
CA THR A 447 -28.09 -7.77 19.07
C THR A 447 -27.06 -7.61 17.94
N LYS A 448 -27.37 -8.00 16.70
CA LYS A 448 -26.45 -7.85 15.55
C LYS A 448 -26.99 -6.92 14.47
N VAL A 449 -26.08 -6.20 13.81
CA VAL A 449 -26.32 -5.50 12.53
C VAL A 449 -25.53 -6.21 11.44
N ILE A 450 -26.16 -6.42 10.29
CA ILE A 450 -25.60 -7.08 9.12
C ILE A 450 -25.70 -6.12 7.94
N ALA A 451 -24.57 -5.79 7.29
CA ALA A 451 -24.49 -4.94 6.12
C ALA A 451 -23.97 -5.73 4.91
N LYS A 452 -24.65 -5.56 3.76
CA LYS A 452 -24.25 -6.11 2.46
C LYS A 452 -23.65 -4.99 1.61
N VAL A 453 -22.48 -5.24 1.05
CA VAL A 453 -21.72 -4.25 0.25
C VAL A 453 -21.63 -4.74 -1.19
N THR A 454 -21.63 -3.83 -2.17
CA THR A 454 -21.38 -4.17 -3.58
C THR A 454 -20.02 -4.84 -3.74
N ASP A 455 -19.94 -5.86 -4.59
CA ASP A 455 -18.76 -6.73 -4.77
C ASP A 455 -17.68 -6.09 -5.66
N ASN A 456 -17.30 -4.84 -5.38
CA ASN A 456 -16.28 -4.15 -6.18
C ASN A 456 -14.92 -4.29 -5.46
N ALA A 457 -13.86 -4.60 -6.23
CA ALA A 457 -12.52 -4.96 -5.74
C ALA A 457 -11.75 -3.85 -4.98
N GLY A 458 -12.42 -2.75 -4.62
CA GLY A 458 -11.83 -1.57 -3.99
C GLY A 458 -12.14 -1.39 -2.50
N VAL A 459 -12.69 -2.38 -1.78
CA VAL A 459 -12.86 -2.32 -0.31
C VAL A 459 -12.02 -3.37 0.41
N LYS A 460 -11.11 -2.86 1.24
CA LYS A 460 -10.30 -3.61 2.21
C LYS A 460 -11.11 -3.97 3.44
N SER A 461 -11.84 -3.02 4.01
CA SER A 461 -12.61 -3.21 5.23
C SER A 461 -13.79 -2.26 5.35
N VAL A 462 -14.72 -2.58 6.25
CA VAL A 462 -15.85 -1.71 6.60
C VAL A 462 -15.79 -1.41 8.09
N SER A 463 -15.84 -0.13 8.46
CA SER A 463 -15.92 0.30 9.86
C SER A 463 -17.34 0.70 10.22
N LEU A 464 -17.86 0.17 11.32
CA LEU A 464 -19.15 0.55 11.89
C LEU A 464 -18.93 1.47 13.10
N HIS A 465 -19.56 2.65 13.08
CA HIS A 465 -19.60 3.59 14.19
C HIS A 465 -21.04 3.71 14.71
N MET A 466 -21.26 3.54 16.02
CA MET A 466 -22.59 3.64 16.62
C MET A 466 -22.78 4.97 17.37
N SER A 467 -23.96 5.58 17.27
CA SER A 467 -24.37 6.72 18.10
C SER A 467 -25.31 6.25 19.20
N ILE A 468 -24.81 6.21 20.44
CA ILE A 468 -25.56 5.78 21.62
C ILE A 468 -25.97 7.00 22.43
N ILE A 469 -27.27 7.25 22.61
CA ILE A 469 -27.75 8.20 23.61
C ILE A 469 -27.74 7.50 24.97
N ILE A 470 -27.02 8.09 25.93
CA ILE A 470 -27.04 7.63 27.32
C ILE A 470 -27.93 8.56 28.14
N THR A 471 -29.00 7.98 28.70
CA THR A 471 -29.86 8.68 29.65
C THR A 471 -29.46 8.25 31.07
N PRO A 472 -28.98 9.18 31.92
CA PRO A 472 -28.68 8.87 33.31
C PRO A 472 -29.93 8.37 34.03
N GLY A 473 -29.81 7.27 34.79
CA GLY A 473 -30.88 6.83 35.66
C GLY A 473 -31.21 7.93 36.68
N GLN A 474 -32.49 8.28 36.84
CA GLN A 474 -32.90 9.33 37.77
C GLN A 474 -32.46 8.99 39.20
N LYS A 475 -31.44 9.70 39.71
CA LYS A 475 -31.18 9.84 41.14
C LYS A 475 -31.26 11.32 41.52
N GLY A 476 -32.38 11.70 42.15
CA GLY A 476 -32.48 12.87 43.02
C GLY A 476 -32.51 14.24 42.34
N SER A 477 -33.45 15.07 42.76
CA SER A 477 -33.73 16.43 42.28
C SER A 477 -32.56 17.41 42.40
N ASN A 478 -32.37 18.23 41.34
CA ASN A 478 -31.63 19.52 41.22
C ASN A 478 -30.44 19.59 40.24
N SER A 479 -30.46 18.90 39.09
CA SER A 479 -29.52 19.16 37.99
C SER A 479 -30.23 19.78 36.77
N ARG A 480 -29.54 20.72 36.10
CA ARG A 480 -29.93 21.43 34.86
C ARG A 480 -30.44 20.43 33.77
N PRO A 481 -31.25 20.88 32.78
CA PRO A 481 -31.77 20.00 31.74
C PRO A 481 -30.63 19.20 31.09
N LEU A 482 -30.79 17.89 31.10
CA LEU A 482 -29.76 16.89 30.79
C LEU A 482 -29.33 17.02 29.32
N ARG A 483 -28.06 17.37 29.08
CA ARG A 483 -27.40 17.19 27.78
C ARG A 483 -27.48 15.71 27.42
N GLY A 484 -27.98 15.36 26.23
CA GLY A 484 -27.87 14.00 25.70
C GLY A 484 -26.42 13.73 25.29
N TRP A 485 -25.83 12.66 25.80
CA TRP A 485 -24.44 12.29 25.51
C TRP A 485 -24.42 11.22 24.41
N VAL A 486 -23.63 11.43 23.36
CA VAL A 486 -23.38 10.43 22.30
C VAL A 486 -22.01 9.79 22.51
N ARG A 487 -21.97 8.47 22.73
CA ARG A 487 -20.70 7.70 22.79
C ARG A 487 -20.42 6.97 21.47
N PRO A 488 -19.19 7.02 20.94
CA PRO A 488 -18.72 6.07 19.93
C PRO A 488 -18.47 4.72 20.60
N THR A 489 -18.84 3.63 19.94
CA THR A 489 -18.39 2.28 20.27
C THR A 489 -17.88 1.65 18.99
N TYR A 490 -16.67 1.09 19.06
CA TYR A 490 -16.10 0.25 18.01
C TYR A 490 -16.51 -1.19 18.32
N SER A 491 -17.22 -1.82 17.41
CA SER A 491 -17.46 -3.26 17.46
C SER A 491 -16.54 -3.94 16.45
N GLU A 492 -15.86 -5.01 16.83
CA GLU A 492 -15.19 -5.90 15.89
C GLU A 492 -16.18 -6.35 14.81
N VAL A 493 -15.85 -6.07 13.56
CA VAL A 493 -16.66 -6.45 12.40
C VAL A 493 -16.16 -7.81 11.91
N THR A 494 -17.02 -8.82 11.88
CA THR A 494 -16.70 -10.10 11.25
C THR A 494 -17.12 -10.09 9.78
N GLU A 495 -16.20 -10.47 8.90
CA GLU A 495 -16.40 -10.64 7.45
C GLU A 495 -16.82 -12.08 7.14
N GLU A 496 -17.92 -12.26 6.42
CA GLU A 496 -18.37 -13.55 5.90
C GLU A 496 -18.68 -13.42 4.40
N MET A 497 -18.17 -14.35 3.57
CA MET A 497 -18.47 -14.42 2.13
C MET A 497 -19.72 -15.27 1.88
N ASN A 498 -20.63 -14.81 1.00
CA ASN A 498 -21.69 -15.64 0.43
C ASN A 498 -21.78 -15.50 -1.10
N GLN A 499 -22.70 -16.22 -1.74
CA GLN A 499 -22.90 -16.22 -3.20
C GLN A 499 -23.35 -14.86 -3.78
N GLU A 500 -23.64 -13.86 -2.95
CA GLU A 500 -24.19 -12.56 -3.36
C GLU A 500 -23.32 -11.35 -2.95
N GLY A 501 -22.10 -11.57 -2.43
CA GLY A 501 -21.13 -10.53 -2.06
C GLY A 501 -20.54 -10.67 -0.65
N LYS A 502 -19.82 -9.64 -0.20
CA LYS A 502 -19.26 -9.55 1.16
C LYS A 502 -20.32 -9.10 2.17
N ILE A 503 -20.45 -9.84 3.27
CA ILE A 503 -21.30 -9.50 4.41
C ILE A 503 -20.44 -9.09 5.59
N TYR A 504 -20.79 -7.95 6.19
CA TYR A 504 -20.15 -7.42 7.38
C TYR A 504 -21.14 -7.45 8.55
N SER A 505 -20.75 -8.01 9.69
CA SER A 505 -21.60 -8.07 10.87
C SER A 505 -20.95 -7.50 12.13
N ALA A 506 -21.73 -6.85 12.98
CA ALA A 506 -21.26 -6.24 14.22
C ALA A 506 -22.31 -6.37 15.35
N ASN A 507 -21.82 -6.51 16.58
CA ASN A 507 -22.65 -6.61 17.78
C ASN A 507 -23.02 -5.23 18.33
N LEU A 508 -24.30 -5.05 18.67
CA LEU A 508 -24.86 -3.92 19.38
C LEU A 508 -24.60 -4.07 20.89
N PRO A 509 -24.30 -2.97 21.60
CA PRO A 509 -24.18 -2.97 23.05
C PRO A 509 -25.54 -3.22 23.74
N ASP A 510 -25.51 -3.76 24.96
CA ASP A 510 -26.70 -3.97 25.78
C ASP A 510 -27.41 -2.65 26.13
N ASP A 511 -28.75 -2.66 26.15
CA ASP A 511 -29.60 -1.48 26.48
C ASP A 511 -29.38 -0.91 27.90
N ARG A 512 -28.61 -1.61 28.74
CA ARG A 512 -28.25 -1.18 30.11
C ARG A 512 -26.74 -1.12 30.28
N GLY A 513 -26.24 0.06 30.63
CA GLY A 513 -24.87 0.23 31.09
C GLY A 513 -24.63 -0.48 32.42
N SER A 514 -23.37 -0.84 32.69
CA SER A 514 -22.92 -1.44 33.96
C SER A 514 -23.20 -0.56 35.20
N ASP A 515 -23.46 0.73 35.00
CA ASP A 515 -23.82 1.72 36.01
C ASP A 515 -25.34 1.93 36.19
N GLY A 516 -26.17 1.17 35.46
CA GLY A 516 -27.63 1.32 35.46
C GLY A 516 -28.16 2.47 34.60
N SER A 517 -27.33 3.11 33.78
CA SER A 517 -27.77 4.06 32.75
C SER A 517 -28.51 3.35 31.62
N TYR A 518 -29.53 4.03 31.07
CA TYR A 518 -30.25 3.54 29.89
C TYR A 518 -29.47 3.95 28.64
N GLN A 519 -29.06 2.96 27.85
CA GLN A 519 -28.31 3.18 26.61
C GLN A 519 -29.25 2.90 25.44
N GLN A 520 -29.45 3.88 24.57
CA GLN A 520 -30.26 3.70 23.37
C GLN A 520 -29.40 4.01 22.15
N VAL A 521 -29.13 3.00 21.32
CA VAL A 521 -28.52 3.23 20.01
C VAL A 521 -29.55 3.94 19.12
N THR A 522 -29.23 5.12 18.62
CA THR A 522 -30.16 5.97 17.85
C THR A 522 -29.87 6.00 16.36
N SER A 523 -28.60 5.90 16.00
CA SER A 523 -28.14 5.80 14.63
C SER A 523 -26.80 5.08 14.55
N PHE A 524 -26.42 4.66 13.35
CA PHE A 524 -25.09 4.13 13.05
C PHE A 524 -24.56 4.70 11.74
N TYR A 525 -23.23 4.70 11.61
CA TYR A 525 -22.47 5.09 10.44
C TYR A 525 -21.66 3.90 9.99
N LEU A 526 -21.62 3.66 8.68
CA LEU A 526 -20.70 2.71 8.10
C LEU A 526 -19.75 3.44 7.16
N GLU A 527 -18.47 3.08 7.22
CA GLU A 527 -17.41 3.57 6.35
C GLU A 527 -16.82 2.42 5.56
N ALA A 528 -16.78 2.55 4.24
CA ALA A 528 -16.04 1.68 3.35
C ALA A 528 -14.59 2.19 3.23
N ILE A 529 -13.63 1.32 3.48
CA ILE A 529 -12.19 1.63 3.45
C ILE A 529 -11.56 0.90 2.26
N ASP A 530 -10.83 1.63 1.41
CA ASP A 530 -10.13 1.05 0.26
C ASP A 530 -8.85 0.30 0.63
N ILE A 531 -8.23 -0.33 -0.38
CA ILE A 531 -6.98 -1.08 -0.25
C ILE A 531 -5.82 -0.23 0.32
N ASN A 532 -5.88 1.09 0.14
CA ASN A 532 -4.90 2.06 0.62
C ASN A 532 -5.25 2.63 2.00
N GLY A 533 -6.33 2.15 2.64
CA GLY A 533 -6.75 2.63 3.96
C GLY A 533 -7.57 3.92 3.94
N ASN A 534 -7.98 4.43 2.77
CA ASN A 534 -8.82 5.62 2.68
C ASN A 534 -10.30 5.29 2.89
N VAL A 535 -11.02 6.13 3.62
CA VAL A 535 -12.49 6.10 3.61
C VAL A 535 -12.98 6.56 2.24
N VAL A 536 -13.58 5.64 1.48
CA VAL A 536 -14.05 5.89 0.12
C VAL A 536 -15.57 6.06 0.01
N SER A 537 -16.31 5.65 1.04
CA SER A 537 -17.75 5.91 1.15
C SER A 537 -18.20 5.87 2.61
N SER A 538 -19.19 6.68 2.98
CA SER A 538 -19.87 6.57 4.28
C SER A 538 -21.38 6.74 4.17
N ARG A 539 -22.14 6.03 5.02
CA ARG A 539 -23.61 6.09 5.06
C ARG A 539 -24.14 6.05 6.50
N LYS A 540 -25.18 6.83 6.76
CA LYS A 540 -25.85 6.93 8.07
C LYS A 540 -27.24 6.30 8.04
N PHE A 541 -27.59 5.63 9.13
CA PHE A 541 -28.85 4.91 9.25
C PHE A 541 -29.49 5.13 10.62
N LYS A 542 -30.83 5.12 10.65
CA LYS A 542 -31.61 5.17 11.88
C LYS A 542 -32.10 3.77 12.25
N LEU A 543 -31.92 3.40 13.52
CA LEU A 543 -32.45 2.13 14.02
C LEU A 543 -33.98 2.21 14.27
N PRO A 544 -34.72 1.14 13.94
CA PRO A 544 -36.11 1.02 14.34
C PRO A 544 -36.20 0.80 15.86
N MET A 545 -37.29 1.29 16.47
CA MET A 545 -37.53 1.16 17.92
C MET A 545 -37.96 -0.26 18.35
N SER A 546 -38.21 -1.18 17.41
CA SER A 546 -38.69 -2.54 17.67
C SER A 546 -37.75 -3.60 17.09
N GLU A 547 -37.79 -4.82 17.64
CA GLU A 547 -36.96 -5.97 17.24
C GLU A 547 -37.14 -6.41 15.78
N GLU A 548 -38.26 -6.06 15.13
CA GLU A 548 -38.61 -6.45 13.75
C GLU A 548 -38.87 -5.23 12.83
N GLY A 549 -38.01 -4.22 12.86
CA GLY A 549 -38.10 -3.09 11.93
C GLY A 549 -36.98 -3.07 10.88
N GLU A 550 -37.28 -2.56 9.68
CA GLU A 550 -36.24 -2.24 8.69
C GLU A 550 -35.46 -0.99 9.11
N VAL A 551 -34.15 -1.03 8.91
CA VAL A 551 -33.28 0.14 9.07
C VAL A 551 -33.66 1.17 8.01
N THR A 552 -33.97 2.40 8.44
CA THR A 552 -34.29 3.47 7.49
C THR A 552 -33.03 4.25 7.12
N LEU A 553 -32.74 4.33 5.82
CA LEU A 553 -31.69 5.19 5.27
C LEU A 553 -32.02 6.66 5.58
N LEU A 554 -31.08 7.37 6.20
CA LEU A 554 -31.18 8.81 6.31
C LEU A 554 -30.59 9.44 5.04
N PRO A 555 -31.15 10.55 4.51
CA PRO A 555 -30.59 11.23 3.35
C PRO A 555 -29.10 11.56 3.56
N ASP A 556 -28.31 11.52 2.49
CA ASP A 556 -26.94 12.04 2.49
C ASP A 556 -26.98 13.55 2.73
N THR A 557 -26.94 13.96 3.99
CA THR A 557 -26.71 15.35 4.36
C THR A 557 -25.22 15.66 4.26
N PRO A 558 -24.81 16.81 3.71
CA PRO A 558 -23.41 17.23 3.73
C PRO A 558 -22.94 17.27 5.18
N ASN A 559 -22.01 16.41 5.53
CA ASN A 559 -21.36 16.43 6.83
C ASN A 559 -20.00 17.07 6.63
N GLU A 560 -19.76 18.20 7.29
CA GLU A 560 -18.43 18.79 7.33
C GLU A 560 -17.57 18.01 8.34
N SER A 561 -16.27 17.95 8.08
CA SER A 561 -15.33 17.14 8.87
C SER A 561 -14.07 17.89 9.23
N LEU A 562 -13.66 17.74 10.48
CA LEU A 562 -12.45 18.33 11.01
C LEU A 562 -11.68 17.29 11.82
N LEU A 563 -10.41 17.12 11.49
CA LEU A 563 -9.48 16.26 12.21
C LEU A 563 -8.76 17.12 13.25
N VAL A 564 -8.77 16.68 14.51
CA VAL A 564 -8.00 17.27 15.61
C VAL A 564 -6.97 16.25 16.05
N ASP A 565 -5.72 16.66 16.19
CA ASP A 565 -4.62 15.78 16.58
C ASP A 565 -3.91 16.24 17.85
N ARG A 566 -2.92 15.43 18.26
CA ARG A 566 -2.09 15.51 19.47
C ARG A 566 -2.70 14.78 20.67
N PHE A 567 -3.38 13.65 20.42
CA PHE A 567 -3.77 12.72 21.46
C PHE A 567 -2.71 11.61 21.56
N ASP A 568 -2.08 11.46 22.73
CA ASP A 568 -1.03 10.46 22.96
C ASP A 568 -1.55 9.02 22.78
N ASP A 569 -2.84 8.79 23.07
CA ASP A 569 -3.54 7.52 22.87
C ASP A 569 -4.95 7.74 22.31
N CYS A 570 -5.51 6.72 21.66
CA CYS A 570 -6.92 6.70 21.29
C CYS A 570 -7.78 6.70 22.55
N ILE A 571 -8.56 7.76 22.74
CA ILE A 571 -9.49 7.86 23.87
C ILE A 571 -10.62 6.85 23.67
N SER A 572 -10.67 5.81 24.51
CA SER A 572 -11.76 4.83 24.52
C SER A 572 -12.67 5.03 25.74
N GLY A 573 -13.98 4.86 25.57
CA GLY A 573 -14.92 4.86 26.70
C GLY A 573 -15.58 6.21 27.05
N THR A 574 -15.69 6.54 28.34
CA THR A 574 -16.57 7.62 28.86
C THR A 574 -15.93 9.02 28.91
N GLU A 575 -14.75 9.15 28.32
CA GLU A 575 -13.84 10.29 28.48
C GLU A 575 -13.91 11.31 27.35
N ALA A 576 -14.56 10.97 26.23
CA ALA A 576 -14.91 11.90 25.16
C ALA A 576 -16.30 11.58 24.61
N GLY A 577 -16.93 12.56 23.96
CA GLY A 577 -18.22 12.35 23.30
C GLY A 577 -18.67 13.53 22.46
N ALA A 578 -19.77 13.34 21.76
CA ALA A 578 -20.42 14.41 21.00
C ALA A 578 -21.68 14.90 21.70
N TRP A 579 -22.09 16.12 21.39
CA TRP A 579 -23.27 16.78 21.96
C TRP A 579 -23.92 17.73 20.95
N HIS A 580 -25.18 18.09 21.23
CA HIS A 580 -25.95 19.03 20.42
C HIS A 580 -26.85 19.95 21.27
N GLY A 581 -27.02 21.21 20.84
CA GLY A 581 -27.84 22.25 21.48
C GLY A 581 -28.83 22.93 20.51
N GLY A 582 -29.56 23.97 20.96
CA GLY A 582 -30.51 24.74 20.12
C GLY A 582 -31.93 24.14 19.94
N SER A 583 -32.81 24.74 19.13
CA SER A 583 -34.25 24.38 19.03
C SER A 583 -34.79 23.98 17.64
N SER A 584 -33.95 23.70 16.63
CA SER A 584 -34.42 23.18 15.33
C SER A 584 -33.43 22.18 14.68
N ALA A 585 -33.94 21.22 13.90
CA ALA A 585 -33.21 20.09 13.25
C ALA A 585 -32.48 20.49 11.94
N SER A 586 -31.41 19.83 11.46
CA SER A 586 -30.65 18.65 11.93
C SER A 586 -29.47 19.00 12.86
N LYS A 587 -29.03 18.05 13.69
CA LYS A 587 -28.08 18.29 14.79
C LYS A 587 -27.13 17.11 15.01
N ASP A 588 -26.42 16.76 13.96
CA ASP A 588 -25.56 15.58 13.99
C ASP A 588 -24.12 15.99 14.28
N CYS A 589 -23.55 15.43 15.34
CA CYS A 589 -22.12 15.51 15.63
C CYS A 589 -21.67 14.12 16.10
N VAL A 590 -20.60 13.62 15.50
CA VAL A 590 -19.99 12.34 15.85
C VAL A 590 -18.49 12.49 15.87
N ILE A 591 -17.88 11.84 16.84
CA ILE A 591 -16.44 11.75 16.93
C ILE A 591 -16.00 10.30 16.70
N ALA A 592 -14.88 10.15 16.00
CA ALA A 592 -14.18 8.89 15.88
C ALA A 592 -12.68 9.16 16.04
N PHE A 593 -11.99 8.24 16.69
CA PHE A 593 -10.55 8.29 16.84
C PHE A 593 -9.88 7.36 15.82
N TYR A 594 -8.86 7.85 15.13
CA TYR A 594 -8.14 7.09 14.12
C TYR A 594 -6.65 7.07 14.47
N SER A 595 -6.06 5.89 14.49
CA SER A 595 -4.61 5.72 14.56
C SER A 595 -3.96 5.76 13.16
N SER A 596 -4.74 5.55 12.09
CA SER A 596 -4.26 5.49 10.70
C SER A 596 -4.40 6.81 9.94
N VAL A 597 -5.05 7.82 10.53
CA VAL A 597 -5.31 9.14 9.91
C VAL A 597 -4.93 10.24 10.88
N ASN A 598 -3.74 10.16 11.46
CA ASN A 598 -3.17 11.16 12.35
C ASN A 598 -2.03 11.91 11.64
N ARG A 599 -1.61 13.03 12.22
CA ARG A 599 -0.53 13.87 11.71
C ARG A 599 0.81 13.17 11.87
N ASP A 600 0.99 12.50 13.00
CA ASP A 600 2.30 12.07 13.48
C ASP A 600 2.34 10.54 13.72
N GLU A 601 1.63 9.69 12.94
CA GLU A 601 1.62 8.19 12.89
C GLU A 601 1.69 7.42 14.24
N THR A 602 1.56 8.14 15.34
CA THR A 602 1.63 7.73 16.74
C THR A 602 0.55 8.52 17.48
N GLY A 603 -0.05 7.90 18.49
CA GLY A 603 -1.25 8.43 19.09
C GLY A 603 -2.44 8.38 18.13
N CYS A 604 -3.44 9.24 18.34
CA CYS A 604 -4.65 9.21 17.54
C CYS A 604 -5.11 10.61 17.16
N SER A 605 -5.77 10.72 16.01
CA SER A 605 -6.54 11.91 15.68
C SER A 605 -8.00 11.68 16.03
N MET A 606 -8.68 12.72 16.48
CA MET A 606 -10.13 12.76 16.60
C MET A 606 -10.69 13.39 15.32
N LYS A 607 -11.35 12.60 14.48
CA LYS A 607 -12.22 13.14 13.44
C LYS A 607 -13.54 13.52 14.07
N VAL A 608 -13.94 14.78 13.88
CA VAL A 608 -15.24 15.29 14.27
C VAL A 608 -16.04 15.57 13.02
N ARG A 609 -17.08 14.75 12.80
CA ARG A 609 -18.09 14.98 11.78
C ARG A 609 -19.22 15.77 12.37
N TYR A 610 -19.58 16.90 11.78
CA TYR A 610 -20.62 17.77 12.30
C TYR A 610 -21.51 18.33 11.20
N ASN A 611 -22.75 18.65 11.59
CA ASN A 611 -23.72 19.32 10.74
C ASN A 611 -24.54 20.33 11.55
N VAL A 612 -24.54 21.59 11.10
CA VAL A 612 -25.21 22.73 11.73
C VAL A 612 -26.05 23.48 10.69
N GLU A 613 -27.21 22.92 10.30
CA GLU A 613 -27.98 23.38 9.13
C GLU A 613 -28.79 24.67 9.33
N LYS A 614 -28.96 25.15 10.57
CA LYS A 614 -29.89 26.24 10.88
C LYS A 614 -29.29 27.27 11.80
N LYS A 615 -29.62 28.55 11.52
CA LYS A 615 -29.31 29.69 12.40
C LYS A 615 -29.76 29.40 13.84
N GLY A 616 -28.80 29.44 14.78
CA GLY A 616 -29.02 29.16 16.20
C GLY A 616 -28.95 27.67 16.58
N ALA A 617 -28.65 26.77 15.64
CA ALA A 617 -28.18 25.43 15.96
C ALA A 617 -26.68 25.46 16.30
N TYR A 618 -26.29 24.56 17.19
CA TYR A 618 -24.90 24.37 17.57
C TYR A 618 -24.71 22.94 18.07
N ASN A 619 -23.54 22.38 17.80
CA ASN A 619 -23.15 21.05 18.23
C ASN A 619 -21.65 21.04 18.56
N GLY A 620 -21.14 19.90 19.01
CA GLY A 620 -19.73 19.86 19.36
C GLY A 620 -19.23 18.52 19.86
N ALA A 621 -17.93 18.47 20.10
CA ALA A 621 -17.24 17.36 20.74
C ALA A 621 -16.69 17.83 22.08
N TRP A 622 -16.65 16.96 23.09
CA TRP A 622 -16.04 17.24 24.38
C TRP A 622 -15.09 16.11 24.77
N ILE A 623 -14.07 16.48 25.54
CA ILE A 623 -13.08 15.59 26.15
C ILE A 623 -12.95 15.97 27.62
N ARG A 624 -12.98 14.99 28.52
CA ARG A 624 -12.79 15.19 29.96
C ARG A 624 -11.31 15.41 30.28
N LEU A 625 -11.05 16.38 31.15
CA LEU A 625 -9.71 16.73 31.64
C LEU A 625 -9.48 16.37 33.12
N GLY A 626 -10.47 15.79 33.80
CA GLY A 626 -10.26 15.19 35.14
C GLY A 626 -10.00 16.19 36.29
N ASN A 627 -10.44 17.45 36.19
CA ASN A 627 -10.13 18.55 37.12
C ASN A 627 -8.66 19.00 37.06
N LEU A 628 -8.15 19.20 35.84
CA LEU A 628 -6.79 19.62 35.58
C LEU A 628 -6.54 21.06 36.06
N ASP A 629 -5.45 21.26 36.80
CA ASP A 629 -4.97 22.58 37.19
C ASP A 629 -4.10 23.16 36.06
N LEU A 630 -4.67 24.10 35.31
CA LEU A 630 -4.03 24.75 34.18
C LEU A 630 -3.19 25.99 34.56
N ARG A 631 -3.05 26.34 35.84
CA ARG A 631 -2.31 27.56 36.25
C ARG A 631 -0.79 27.49 36.01
N GLU A 632 -0.24 26.29 35.85
CA GLU A 632 1.18 26.09 35.52
C GLU A 632 1.47 26.16 34.01
N TYR A 633 0.44 26.40 33.18
CA TYR A 633 0.50 26.34 31.72
C TYR A 633 0.23 27.72 31.11
N ASP A 634 0.88 28.02 30.00
CA ASP A 634 0.75 29.30 29.31
C ASP A 634 -0.19 29.22 28.09
N GLU A 635 -0.24 28.07 27.41
CA GLU A 635 -0.94 27.89 26.14
C GLU A 635 -1.59 26.50 26.03
N LEU A 636 -2.69 26.43 25.29
CA LEU A 636 -3.31 25.20 24.79
C LEU A 636 -2.86 24.99 23.34
N ILE A 637 -2.27 23.82 23.05
CA ILE A 637 -1.74 23.51 21.71
C ILE A 637 -2.34 22.20 21.19
N PHE A 638 -2.90 22.26 19.98
CA PHE A 638 -3.43 21.10 19.24
C PHE A 638 -3.27 21.30 17.73
N TRP A 639 -3.37 20.23 16.96
CA TRP A 639 -3.34 20.30 15.49
C TRP A 639 -4.73 20.18 14.90
N VAL A 640 -4.96 20.85 13.78
CA VAL A 640 -6.23 20.79 13.06
C VAL A 640 -6.04 20.67 11.55
N LYS A 641 -6.88 19.88 10.90
CA LYS A 641 -6.97 19.73 9.44
C LYS A 641 -8.43 19.58 9.02
N GLY A 642 -8.84 20.33 8.00
CA GLY A 642 -10.12 20.16 7.33
C GLY A 642 -10.10 18.99 6.33
N ASP A 643 -11.20 18.26 6.23
CA ASP A 643 -11.35 17.19 5.25
C ASP A 643 -11.92 17.76 3.94
N GLU A 644 -11.07 17.94 2.92
CA GLU A 644 -11.48 18.54 1.64
C GLU A 644 -12.53 17.71 0.88
N LYS A 645 -12.55 16.38 1.08
CA LYS A 645 -13.50 15.50 0.40
C LYS A 645 -14.91 15.62 1.00
N GLU A 646 -15.00 15.85 2.30
CA GLU A 646 -16.27 15.97 3.04
C GLU A 646 -16.72 17.45 3.20
N GLY A 647 -15.81 18.41 2.99
CA GLY A 647 -16.03 19.82 3.30
C GLY A 647 -15.70 20.14 4.76
N TYR A 648 -15.36 21.39 5.06
CA TYR A 648 -14.98 21.81 6.41
C TYR A 648 -15.17 23.32 6.64
N THR A 649 -15.39 23.70 7.90
CA THR A 649 -15.34 25.10 8.35
C THR A 649 -13.90 25.61 8.45
N THR A 650 -13.68 26.86 8.06
CA THR A 650 -12.42 27.58 8.31
C THR A 650 -12.29 28.05 9.75
N THR A 651 -13.39 28.07 10.51
CA THR A 651 -13.49 28.69 11.83
C THR A 651 -14.39 27.88 12.77
N PHE A 652 -13.97 27.67 14.02
CA PHE A 652 -14.78 27.03 15.07
C PHE A 652 -14.42 27.59 16.45
N LYS A 653 -15.25 27.31 17.46
CA LYS A 653 -15.00 27.75 18.84
C LYS A 653 -14.47 26.60 19.69
N ILE A 654 -13.58 26.93 20.61
CA ILE A 654 -13.16 26.04 21.68
C ILE A 654 -13.60 26.60 23.04
N GLU A 655 -13.98 25.71 23.95
CA GLU A 655 -14.35 26.04 25.33
C GLU A 655 -13.57 25.18 26.33
N LEU A 656 -13.09 25.81 27.40
CA LEU A 656 -12.56 25.15 28.59
C LEU A 656 -13.53 25.37 29.74
N ASN A 657 -14.02 24.28 30.33
CA ASN A 657 -15.08 24.32 31.34
C ASN A 657 -14.55 23.90 32.71
N SER A 658 -14.96 24.62 33.75
CA SER A 658 -14.74 24.29 35.15
C SER A 658 -16.08 24.33 35.93
N PRO A 659 -16.18 23.76 37.15
CA PRO A 659 -17.41 23.78 37.92
C PRO A 659 -17.96 25.19 38.21
N LYS A 660 -17.09 26.20 38.15
CA LYS A 660 -17.40 27.60 38.49
C LYS A 660 -17.44 28.53 37.28
N GLY A 661 -17.16 28.07 36.06
CA GLY A 661 -17.07 28.97 34.92
C GLY A 661 -16.55 28.33 33.64
N SER A 662 -16.57 29.09 32.55
CA SER A 662 -16.08 28.64 31.25
C SER A 662 -15.31 29.76 30.56
N GLY A 663 -14.24 29.38 29.85
CA GLY A 663 -13.50 30.25 28.94
C GLY A 663 -13.70 29.80 27.50
N GLU A 664 -13.84 30.73 26.57
CA GLU A 664 -14.01 30.47 25.14
C GLU A 664 -12.99 31.20 24.26
N TYR A 665 -12.63 30.58 23.14
CA TYR A 665 -11.76 31.16 22.13
C TYR A 665 -12.21 30.74 20.72
N ILE A 666 -12.03 31.61 19.72
CA ILE A 666 -12.38 31.32 18.32
C ILE A 666 -11.11 30.97 17.56
N VAL A 667 -11.08 29.77 17.01
CA VAL A 667 -10.01 29.27 16.15
C VAL A 667 -10.35 29.59 14.72
N ASP A 668 -9.42 30.20 13.97
CA ASP A 668 -9.62 30.61 12.59
C ASP A 668 -8.46 30.16 11.66
N GLY A 669 -8.75 30.15 10.36
CA GLY A 669 -7.80 29.78 9.31
C GLY A 669 -7.46 28.30 9.28
N VAL A 670 -8.45 27.43 9.51
CA VAL A 670 -8.35 25.98 9.23
C VAL A 670 -8.23 25.77 7.72
N THR A 671 -7.34 24.88 7.30
CA THR A 671 -7.10 24.52 5.88
C THR A 671 -7.24 23.01 5.68
N ASN A 672 -7.17 22.55 4.43
CA ASN A 672 -7.11 21.12 4.09
C ASN A 672 -5.73 20.48 4.39
N SER A 673 -4.83 21.19 5.08
CA SER A 673 -3.52 20.70 5.53
C SER A 673 -3.42 20.84 7.05
N TRP A 674 -2.58 20.02 7.68
CA TRP A 674 -2.38 20.08 9.13
C TRP A 674 -1.79 21.43 9.55
N LYS A 675 -2.42 22.06 10.55
CA LYS A 675 -2.00 23.35 11.12
C LYS A 675 -1.97 23.27 12.64
N GLU A 676 -0.87 23.74 13.24
CA GLU A 676 -0.79 23.88 14.70
C GLU A 676 -1.58 25.10 15.15
N ILE A 677 -2.38 24.91 16.19
CA ILE A 677 -3.09 25.98 16.87
C ILE A 677 -2.54 26.07 18.28
N ALA A 678 -1.82 27.16 18.56
CA ALA A 678 -1.37 27.54 19.89
C ALA A 678 -2.23 28.70 20.41
N VAL A 679 -3.01 28.46 21.46
CA VAL A 679 -3.90 29.44 22.07
C VAL A 679 -3.40 29.81 23.46
N PRO A 680 -2.93 31.06 23.68
CA PRO A 680 -2.60 31.51 25.02
C PRO A 680 -3.81 31.36 25.96
N LEU A 681 -3.61 30.81 27.15
CA LEU A 681 -4.71 30.67 28.13
C LEU A 681 -5.29 32.04 28.51
N THR A 682 -4.47 33.09 28.45
CA THR A 682 -4.89 34.49 28.63
C THR A 682 -5.81 35.02 27.53
N ALA A 683 -5.87 34.36 26.37
CA ALA A 683 -6.73 34.74 25.24
C ALA A 683 -8.17 34.22 25.38
N PHE A 684 -8.44 33.28 26.30
CA PHE A 684 -9.78 32.78 26.57
C PHE A 684 -10.64 33.86 27.22
N LYS A 685 -11.77 34.18 26.58
CA LYS A 685 -12.75 35.14 27.09
C LYS A 685 -13.75 34.42 27.98
N THR A 686 -14.31 35.11 28.96
CA THR A 686 -15.40 34.52 29.77
C THR A 686 -16.61 34.30 28.87
N SER A 687 -17.13 33.07 28.85
CA SER A 687 -18.30 32.75 28.02
C SER A 687 -19.52 33.56 28.46
N SER A 688 -20.40 33.84 27.49
CA SER A 688 -21.60 34.64 27.72
C SER A 688 -22.49 34.04 28.81
N GLY A 689 -22.62 34.75 29.94
CA GLY A 689 -23.45 34.35 31.08
C GLY A 689 -22.78 33.44 32.12
N ALA A 690 -21.47 33.18 32.02
CA ALA A 690 -20.69 32.44 33.00
C ALA A 690 -19.92 33.37 33.95
N SER A 691 -19.60 32.90 35.16
CA SER A 691 -18.47 33.44 35.94
C SER A 691 -17.16 33.05 35.23
N GLY A 692 -16.13 33.89 35.32
CA GLY A 692 -14.83 33.62 34.69
C GLY A 692 -14.28 32.23 35.06
N ILE A 693 -13.57 31.61 34.13
CA ILE A 693 -13.04 30.25 34.31
C ILE A 693 -12.10 30.18 35.52
N ASN A 694 -12.27 29.15 36.33
CA ASN A 694 -11.30 28.81 37.35
C ASN A 694 -10.26 27.84 36.76
N TRP A 695 -9.05 28.35 36.55
CA TRP A 695 -7.97 27.58 35.94
C TRP A 695 -7.45 26.45 36.83
N SER A 696 -7.80 26.41 38.13
CA SER A 696 -7.31 25.36 39.04
C SER A 696 -8.09 24.05 39.01
N ASP A 697 -9.22 23.99 38.30
CA ASP A 697 -10.15 22.84 38.32
C ASP A 697 -10.85 22.61 36.98
N VAL A 698 -10.10 22.69 35.88
CA VAL A 698 -10.67 22.56 34.53
C VAL A 698 -11.08 21.11 34.26
N THR A 699 -12.36 20.91 33.97
CA THR A 699 -13.00 19.61 33.86
C THR A 699 -13.12 19.08 32.45
N GLU A 700 -13.18 19.95 31.45
CA GLU A 700 -13.56 19.56 30.08
C GLU A 700 -13.01 20.54 29.04
N PHE A 701 -12.56 20.01 27.91
CA PHE A 701 -12.24 20.73 26.69
C PHE A 701 -13.30 20.42 25.64
N THR A 702 -13.85 21.45 25.00
CA THR A 702 -14.98 21.33 24.07
C THR A 702 -14.69 22.03 22.76
N LEU A 703 -14.97 21.36 21.65
CA LEU A 703 -15.07 21.95 20.31
C LEU A 703 -16.54 22.28 20.05
N VAL A 704 -16.82 23.48 19.53
CA VAL A 704 -18.17 23.96 19.26
C VAL A 704 -18.27 24.45 17.83
N PHE A 705 -19.19 23.85 17.08
CA PHE A 705 -19.53 24.23 15.73
C PHE A 705 -20.88 24.94 15.74
N GLU A 706 -20.93 26.10 15.10
CA GLU A 706 -22.09 26.98 14.98
C GLU A 706 -22.16 27.46 13.51
N ASP A 707 -23.32 27.88 13.02
CA ASP A 707 -23.39 28.52 11.69
C ASP A 707 -23.05 30.01 11.80
N TRP A 708 -21.76 30.34 11.62
CA TRP A 708 -21.23 31.70 11.70
C TRP A 708 -21.60 32.56 10.46
N ARG A 709 -22.22 31.98 9.42
CA ARG A 709 -22.63 32.68 8.18
C ARG A 709 -23.82 33.62 8.39
N ALA A 710 -24.35 33.68 9.61
CA ALA A 710 -25.48 34.51 9.98
C ALA A 710 -25.11 35.60 11.01
N THR A 711 -24.12 36.43 10.69
CA THR A 711 -24.00 37.77 11.29
C THR A 711 -24.69 38.82 10.43
#